data_AF-G2LLW2-F1
#
_entry.id   AF-G2LLW2-F1
#
_cell.length_a   1.000
_cell.length_b   1.000
_cell.length_c   1.000
_cell.angle_alpha   90.00
_cell.angle_beta   90.00
_cell.angle_gamma   90.00
#
_symmetry.space_group_name_H-M   'P 1'
#
loop_
_entity.id
_entity.type
_entity.pdbx_description
1 polymer ?
#
loop_
_entity_poly.entity_id
_entity_poly.type
_entity_poly.pdbx_seq_one_letter_code
_entity_poly.pdbx_strand_id
1 'polypeptide(L)'
;MLKSTLSVLFCLALGSALLTPAAAQSERPGEVTPARSYAIVNARLVPVAGPPIERGTIVIRNGLIVAVGADVKPPADARQLDGTGLTVYPGLMEAVGHLGFAPAPPATPPPAGPVRAAPGTTPPAVPVGGLANSTRPTGFQPELLAAELVRPNGDGLEAARQAGFTTALTIPRDGIVLGRSAVIALAADSPREMVIRTPVALHIAFRVVSGSGYPNSLMGVFSMVRQAFLDAQQYQAHWAAYRANPRGMKRPADDPSLEALLPALNRELPVVFHADTEREIIRALDFAREFNLRPIIAGGREAEKVADRLKAAQAAVLLSLNFPKRTTAFAPEADPEPLSLLRARIAALKTAAALHSAGIPFAFQTGGLSPAEALSNVKKAIENGLPAEAAIRALTLRPAEMFGLADRLGSLEAGKVANLVAVRGDLFDARRKVAFVFIDGAMVNLRGSNVTPGEIAGTWETKDLKLTFSRENNELKGKVRIGDTDIEVRELRLGLDEDASLSTVRFVADLPRDGATRAAIFTGKYTSDELRGTFTVDGKAEPERLFKRGTAPPATPGAAATGTANGSGAVFDFTGTWNLTISFGPQSLPATMTLRQEGTNVSGTLSLGPVGTVELSNGRVTGNRMEATARVDFGGRSVELQLSGTGNGNSLEGTVTSPQGTAAFSGTRPQ
;
A
#
# COMPACT_ATOMS: atom_id res chain seq x y z
N MET A 1 43.90 27.39 53.57
CA MET A 1 43.76 27.55 55.04
C MET A 1 42.27 27.41 55.36
N LEU A 2 41.74 26.20 55.61
CA LEU A 2 41.49 25.55 56.93
C LEU A 2 40.71 26.48 57.89
N LYS A 3 39.54 26.15 58.49
CA LYS A 3 39.02 24.94 59.20
C LYS A 3 37.46 24.98 59.19
N SER A 4 36.65 23.92 58.93
CA SER A 4 36.38 22.60 59.56
C SER A 4 35.41 22.60 60.77
N THR A 5 34.25 21.94 60.63
CA THR A 5 33.67 20.88 61.51
C THR A 5 32.29 20.45 60.95
N LEU A 6 32.06 19.23 60.42
CA LEU A 6 32.03 17.86 60.99
C LEU A 6 30.72 17.54 61.74
N SER A 7 29.83 16.78 61.09
CA SER A 7 28.87 15.82 61.68
C SER A 7 28.10 15.09 60.57
N VAL A 8 27.77 13.80 60.62
CA VAL A 8 28.28 12.60 61.27
C VAL A 8 27.84 11.49 60.30
N LEU A 9 28.77 10.60 59.96
CA LEU A 9 28.55 9.39 59.19
C LEU A 9 28.18 8.27 60.17
N PHE A 10 26.92 7.82 60.21
CA PHE A 10 26.55 6.56 60.86
C PHE A 10 25.22 6.04 60.28
N CYS A 11 25.12 4.71 60.16
CA CYS A 11 23.95 3.93 59.70
C CYS A 11 23.81 3.70 58.18
N LEU A 12 24.82 3.02 57.63
CA LEU A 12 24.67 2.08 56.51
C LEU A 12 24.47 0.69 57.13
N ALA A 13 23.23 0.18 57.18
CA ALA A 13 22.85 -1.25 57.12
C ALA A 13 21.38 -1.51 57.53
N LEU A 14 20.63 -2.12 56.59
CA LEU A 14 19.44 -2.98 56.74
C LEU A 14 18.13 -2.40 57.32
N GLY A 15 17.07 -2.43 56.50
CA GLY A 15 15.69 -2.29 56.96
C GLY A 15 14.68 -2.07 55.83
N SER A 16 14.22 -3.16 55.23
CA SER A 16 13.35 -3.29 54.07
C SER A 16 11.94 -2.69 54.19
N ALA A 17 11.33 -2.51 53.02
CA ALA A 17 9.89 -2.55 52.71
C ALA A 17 9.10 -1.24 52.66
N LEU A 18 9.03 -0.64 51.46
CA LEU A 18 7.80 -0.11 50.87
C LEU A 18 7.94 -0.22 49.33
N LEU A 19 7.43 -1.33 48.79
CA LEU A 19 7.31 -1.58 47.35
C LEU A 19 6.15 -0.74 46.79
N THR A 20 6.45 0.16 45.85
CA THR A 20 5.50 0.60 44.83
C THR A 20 6.15 0.36 43.45
N PRO A 21 5.43 -0.21 42.48
CA PRO A 21 6.02 -0.57 41.20
C PRO A 21 6.20 0.68 40.34
N ALA A 22 7.45 1.04 40.08
CA ALA A 22 7.81 1.92 38.99
C ALA A 22 7.54 1.18 37.67
N ALA A 23 6.38 1.43 37.07
CA ALA A 23 6.09 1.03 35.70
C ALA A 23 6.43 2.16 34.73
N ALA A 24 7.14 1.77 33.67
CA ALA A 24 7.24 2.45 32.37
C ALA A 24 8.25 3.60 32.21
N GLN A 25 9.55 3.26 32.25
CA GLN A 25 10.47 3.70 31.20
C GLN A 25 11.03 2.45 30.52
N SER A 26 10.45 2.06 29.39
CA SER A 26 11.03 1.05 28.51
C SER A 26 11.95 1.75 27.51
N GLU A 27 13.13 2.16 27.94
CA GLU A 27 14.28 2.18 27.04
C GLU A 27 14.81 0.75 26.99
N ARG A 28 14.51 0.03 25.90
CA ARG A 28 15.23 -1.19 25.55
C ARG A 28 16.34 -0.83 24.58
N PRO A 29 17.63 -0.93 24.96
CA PRO A 29 18.70 -1.02 24.00
C PRO A 29 18.77 -2.44 23.43
N GLY A 30 18.81 -2.57 22.10
CA GLY A 30 19.28 -3.79 21.44
C GLY A 30 18.25 -4.69 20.78
N GLU A 31 17.46 -4.18 19.84
CA GLU A 31 17.01 -5.00 18.71
C GLU A 31 17.42 -4.29 17.41
N VAL A 32 18.67 -4.50 17.00
CA VAL A 32 19.06 -4.23 15.61
C VAL A 32 18.32 -5.28 14.79
N THR A 33 17.13 -4.94 14.29
CA THR A 33 16.56 -5.67 13.17
C THR A 33 17.67 -5.70 12.11
N PRO A 34 18.17 -6.88 11.67
CA PRO A 34 19.29 -6.91 10.74
C PRO A 34 18.90 -6.05 9.55
N ALA A 35 19.73 -5.02 9.30
CA ALA A 35 19.58 -4.09 8.19
C ALA A 35 19.23 -4.89 6.93
N ARG A 36 17.95 -4.85 6.51
CA ARG A 36 17.50 -5.57 5.32
C ARG A 36 18.19 -4.92 4.13
N SER A 37 19.31 -5.50 3.73
CA SER A 37 20.12 -5.02 2.63
C SER A 37 19.79 -5.83 1.39
N TYR A 38 19.40 -5.16 0.32
CA TYR A 38 19.06 -5.78 -0.95
C TYR A 38 19.91 -5.18 -2.07
N ALA A 39 20.19 -5.97 -3.09
CA ALA A 39 20.77 -5.48 -4.34
C ALA A 39 20.01 -6.05 -5.52
N ILE A 40 19.33 -5.21 -6.30
CA ILE A 40 18.72 -5.65 -7.56
C ILE A 40 19.77 -5.46 -8.65
N VAL A 41 20.22 -6.55 -9.26
CA VAL A 41 21.34 -6.57 -10.22
C VAL A 41 20.86 -6.85 -11.64
N ASN A 42 21.56 -6.36 -12.66
CA ASN A 42 21.25 -6.58 -14.09
C ASN A 42 19.87 -6.08 -14.55
N ALA A 43 19.25 -5.13 -13.85
CA ALA A 43 17.98 -4.54 -14.24
C ALA A 43 18.20 -3.34 -15.17
N ARG A 44 17.20 -3.04 -16.00
CA ARG A 44 17.07 -1.72 -16.61
C ARG A 44 16.56 -0.76 -15.53
N LEU A 45 17.26 0.33 -15.27
CA LEU A 45 16.87 1.31 -14.25
C LEU A 45 16.37 2.57 -14.92
N VAL A 46 15.24 3.10 -14.46
CA VAL A 46 14.69 4.38 -14.94
C VAL A 46 14.70 5.36 -13.77
N PRO A 47 15.76 6.17 -13.59
CA PRO A 47 15.90 7.01 -12.41
C PRO A 47 14.91 8.17 -12.33
N VAL A 48 14.34 8.59 -13.47
CA VAL A 48 13.45 9.76 -13.64
C VAL A 48 14.15 11.12 -13.45
N ALA A 49 15.16 11.21 -12.58
CA ALA A 49 16.02 12.38 -12.43
C ALA A 49 17.16 12.47 -13.48
N GLY A 50 17.36 11.41 -14.26
CA GLY A 50 18.40 11.31 -15.29
C GLY A 50 18.06 10.24 -16.33
N PRO A 51 18.95 10.02 -17.31
CA PRO A 51 18.72 9.03 -18.37
C PRO A 51 18.60 7.61 -17.82
N PRO A 52 17.87 6.71 -18.50
CA PRO A 52 17.82 5.30 -18.15
C PRO A 52 19.21 4.63 -18.16
N ILE A 53 19.40 3.67 -17.27
CA ILE A 53 20.58 2.80 -17.22
C ILE A 53 20.15 1.43 -17.72
N GLU A 54 20.57 1.06 -18.93
CA GLU A 54 20.07 -0.15 -19.60
C GLU A 54 20.41 -1.46 -18.88
N ARG A 55 21.53 -1.48 -18.15
CA ARG A 55 21.90 -2.59 -17.26
C ARG A 55 22.64 -2.06 -16.06
N GLY A 56 21.98 -2.02 -14.91
CA GLY A 56 22.54 -1.49 -13.67
C GLY A 56 22.16 -2.29 -12.43
N THR A 57 22.73 -1.84 -11.32
CA THR A 57 22.47 -2.35 -9.99
C THR A 57 21.95 -1.22 -9.10
N ILE A 58 20.94 -1.51 -8.29
CA ILE A 58 20.45 -0.64 -7.21
C ILE A 58 20.64 -1.35 -5.87
N VAL A 59 21.21 -0.66 -4.90
CA VAL A 59 21.49 -1.18 -3.55
C VAL A 59 20.61 -0.45 -2.55
N ILE A 60 19.89 -1.23 -1.76
CA ILE A 60 18.98 -0.78 -0.71
C ILE A 60 19.57 -1.19 0.63
N ARG A 61 19.62 -0.26 1.59
CA ARG A 61 20.04 -0.53 2.97
C ARG A 61 19.30 0.39 3.92
N ASN A 62 18.81 -0.14 5.03
CA ASN A 62 18.11 0.63 6.07
C ASN A 62 16.98 1.53 5.53
N GLY A 63 16.20 1.02 4.58
CA GLY A 63 15.11 1.76 3.98
C GLY A 63 15.51 2.79 2.91
N LEU A 64 16.80 2.95 2.63
CA LEU A 64 17.32 3.95 1.69
C LEU A 64 18.00 3.31 0.49
N ILE A 65 17.98 4.03 -0.63
CA ILE A 65 18.83 3.75 -1.80
C ILE A 65 20.23 4.24 -1.46
N VAL A 66 21.21 3.35 -1.37
CA VAL A 66 22.60 3.74 -1.06
C VAL A 66 23.49 3.85 -2.30
N ALA A 67 23.15 3.14 -3.37
CA ALA A 67 23.85 3.23 -4.64
C ALA A 67 22.92 2.84 -5.81
N VAL A 68 23.11 3.49 -6.96
CA VAL A 68 22.40 3.21 -8.21
C VAL A 68 23.34 3.50 -9.38
N GLY A 69 23.51 2.58 -10.32
CA GLY A 69 24.45 2.78 -11.43
C GLY A 69 24.79 1.51 -12.21
N ALA A 70 25.45 1.68 -13.36
CA ALA A 70 25.93 0.58 -14.20
C ALA A 70 27.08 -0.21 -13.56
N ASP A 71 28.00 0.50 -12.89
CA ASP A 71 29.21 -0.08 -12.29
C ASP A 71 29.09 -0.35 -10.79
N VAL A 72 27.87 -0.28 -10.24
CA VAL A 72 27.61 -0.52 -8.82
C VAL A 72 27.77 -2.01 -8.52
N LYS A 73 28.75 -2.33 -7.67
CA LYS A 73 28.97 -3.69 -7.18
C LYS A 73 28.00 -3.99 -6.03
N PRO A 74 27.26 -5.11 -6.08
CA PRO A 74 26.41 -5.50 -4.96
C PRO A 74 27.28 -5.79 -3.72
N PRO A 75 26.94 -5.25 -2.53
CA PRO A 75 27.62 -5.59 -1.29
C PRO A 75 27.49 -7.09 -0.97
N ALA A 76 28.54 -7.68 -0.39
CA ALA A 76 28.56 -9.11 -0.07
C ALA A 76 27.46 -9.53 0.93
N ASP A 77 27.06 -8.62 1.81
CA ASP A 77 26.03 -8.85 2.82
C ASP A 77 24.60 -8.57 2.31
N ALA A 78 24.45 -8.00 1.11
CA ALA A 78 23.16 -7.69 0.53
C ALA A 78 22.53 -8.90 -0.15
N ARG A 79 21.24 -9.12 0.11
CA ARG A 79 20.45 -10.12 -0.62
C ARG A 79 20.33 -9.69 -2.09
N GLN A 80 21.02 -10.41 -2.97
CA GLN A 80 20.96 -10.16 -4.40
C GLN A 80 19.66 -10.68 -5.01
N LEU A 81 19.02 -9.85 -5.83
CA LEU A 81 17.83 -10.15 -6.62
C LEU A 81 18.19 -10.00 -8.10
N ASP A 82 18.00 -11.03 -8.90
CA ASP A 82 18.24 -10.93 -10.34
C ASP A 82 17.13 -10.10 -11.02
N GLY A 83 17.54 -8.98 -11.59
CA GLY A 83 16.71 -8.03 -12.31
C GLY A 83 16.74 -8.22 -13.83
N THR A 84 17.36 -9.29 -14.34
CA THR A 84 17.41 -9.57 -15.78
C THR A 84 16.01 -9.61 -16.38
N GLY A 85 15.77 -8.78 -17.41
CA GLY A 85 14.45 -8.64 -18.06
C GLY A 85 13.43 -7.81 -17.27
N LEU A 86 13.83 -7.24 -16.14
CA LEU A 86 13.02 -6.30 -15.36
C LEU A 86 13.47 -4.85 -15.63
N THR A 87 12.49 -3.96 -15.62
CA THR A 87 12.71 -2.51 -15.53
C THR A 87 12.28 -2.02 -14.16
N VAL A 88 13.17 -1.30 -13.49
CA VAL A 88 12.96 -0.72 -12.16
C VAL A 88 12.68 0.76 -12.28
N TYR A 89 11.58 1.19 -11.67
CA TYR A 89 11.13 2.58 -11.58
C TYR A 89 11.07 3.00 -10.10
N PRO A 90 11.09 4.31 -9.81
CA PRO A 90 10.62 4.81 -8.52
C PRO A 90 9.18 4.33 -8.32
N GLY A 91 8.84 4.04 -7.08
CA GLY A 91 7.50 3.58 -6.73
C GLY A 91 6.46 4.61 -7.15
N LEU A 92 5.34 4.16 -7.73
CA LEU A 92 4.31 5.07 -8.20
C LEU A 92 3.64 5.79 -7.01
N MET A 93 3.23 7.02 -7.25
CA MET A 93 2.56 7.89 -6.29
C MET A 93 1.13 8.19 -6.75
N GLU A 94 0.15 7.90 -5.91
CA GLU A 94 -1.21 8.43 -6.10
C GLU A 94 -1.19 9.91 -5.71
N ALA A 95 -1.41 10.81 -6.66
CA ALA A 95 -1.24 12.24 -6.41
C ALA A 95 -2.38 12.86 -5.61
N VAL A 96 -3.59 12.28 -5.66
CA VAL A 96 -4.74 12.59 -4.80
C VAL A 96 -5.70 11.41 -4.82
N GLY A 97 -6.09 10.91 -3.65
CA GLY A 97 -7.12 9.87 -3.54
C GLY A 97 -7.63 9.68 -2.13
N HIS A 98 -8.34 8.58 -1.90
CA HIS A 98 -8.92 8.22 -0.60
C HIS A 98 -8.39 6.88 -0.07
N LEU A 99 -7.19 6.50 -0.50
CA LEU A 99 -6.56 5.24 -0.12
C LEU A 99 -6.24 5.23 1.37
N GLY A 100 -6.34 4.04 1.98
CA GLY A 100 -5.92 3.84 3.36
C GLY A 100 -6.96 4.22 4.42
N PHE A 101 -8.20 4.53 4.04
CA PHE A 101 -9.29 4.77 4.99
C PHE A 101 -10.19 3.55 5.16
N ALA A 102 -11.20 3.66 6.02
CA ALA A 102 -12.30 2.71 5.99
C ALA A 102 -12.93 2.64 4.58
N PRO A 103 -13.44 1.47 4.15
CA PRO A 103 -14.25 1.37 2.96
C PRO A 103 -15.37 2.40 3.00
N ALA A 104 -15.60 3.07 1.88
CA ALA A 104 -16.73 3.98 1.79
C ALA A 104 -18.04 3.18 1.96
N PRO A 105 -19.04 3.72 2.68
CA PRO A 105 -20.37 3.11 2.66
C PRO A 105 -20.87 3.04 1.22
N PRO A 106 -21.60 1.97 0.85
CA PRO A 106 -22.13 1.83 -0.49
C PRO A 106 -22.97 3.06 -0.85
N ALA A 107 -22.71 3.62 -2.02
CA ALA A 107 -23.51 4.74 -2.52
C ALA A 107 -24.97 4.27 -2.62
N THR A 108 -25.86 4.88 -1.85
CA THR A 108 -27.30 4.65 -2.00
C THR A 108 -27.66 5.04 -3.43
N PRO A 109 -28.20 4.13 -4.26
CA PRO A 109 -28.59 4.50 -5.61
C PRO A 109 -29.57 5.68 -5.53
N PRO A 110 -29.43 6.69 -6.39
CA PRO A 110 -30.42 7.76 -6.44
C PRO A 110 -31.79 7.12 -6.66
N PRO A 111 -32.84 7.56 -5.93
CA PRO A 111 -34.15 6.97 -6.09
C PRO A 111 -34.59 7.08 -7.55
N ALA A 112 -35.10 5.98 -8.10
CA ALA A 112 -35.59 5.94 -9.46
C ALA A 112 -36.85 6.82 -9.58
N GLY A 113 -36.71 8.01 -10.16
CA GLY A 113 -37.80 8.94 -10.46
C GLY A 113 -37.77 10.24 -9.64
N PRO A 114 -38.57 11.24 -10.03
CA PRO A 114 -38.73 12.47 -9.27
C PRO A 114 -39.45 12.13 -7.95
N VAL A 115 -38.69 11.87 -6.90
CA VAL A 115 -39.25 11.81 -5.55
C VAL A 115 -39.64 13.24 -5.19
N ARG A 116 -40.92 13.57 -5.40
CA ARG A 116 -41.56 14.62 -4.61
C ARG A 116 -41.43 14.15 -3.17
N ALA A 117 -40.57 14.80 -2.39
CA ALA A 117 -40.53 14.58 -0.95
C ALA A 117 -41.96 14.72 -0.43
N ALA A 118 -42.46 13.68 0.22
CA ALA A 118 -43.71 13.80 0.96
C ALA A 118 -43.53 14.94 1.99
N PRO A 119 -44.50 15.84 2.16
CA PRO A 119 -44.42 16.85 3.19
C PRO A 119 -44.17 16.17 4.55
N GLY A 120 -43.01 16.41 5.16
CA GLY A 120 -42.66 15.86 6.48
C GLY A 120 -41.63 14.72 6.50
N THR A 121 -41.14 14.21 5.37
CA THR A 121 -40.01 13.24 5.38
C THR A 121 -38.68 13.93 5.10
N THR A 122 -37.92 14.22 6.16
CA THR A 122 -36.51 14.60 6.04
C THR A 122 -35.72 13.35 5.67
N PRO A 123 -34.93 13.33 4.57
CA PRO A 123 -33.96 12.28 4.36
C PRO A 123 -33.05 12.19 5.59
N PRO A 124 -32.64 11.00 6.04
CA PRO A 124 -31.66 10.91 7.12
C PRO A 124 -30.41 11.66 6.67
N ALA A 125 -30.10 12.75 7.37
CA ALA A 125 -28.85 13.48 7.18
C ALA A 125 -27.73 12.50 7.55
N VAL A 126 -26.87 12.16 6.60
CA VAL A 126 -25.58 11.55 6.94
C VAL A 126 -24.86 12.60 7.78
N PRO A 127 -24.56 12.35 9.07
CA PRO A 127 -23.85 13.32 9.87
C PRO A 127 -22.46 13.46 9.28
N VAL A 128 -22.19 14.58 8.62
CA VAL A 128 -20.81 14.98 8.35
C VAL A 128 -20.28 15.38 9.72
N GLY A 129 -19.64 14.45 10.42
CA GLY A 129 -19.17 14.64 11.79
C GLY A 129 -18.20 15.82 11.84
N GLY A 130 -18.67 16.97 12.30
CA GLY A 130 -17.82 18.07 12.74
C GLY A 130 -17.28 17.75 14.13
N LEU A 131 -16.12 18.31 14.48
CA LEU A 131 -15.67 18.30 15.87
C LEU A 131 -16.72 19.01 16.75
N ALA A 132 -16.84 18.60 18.02
CA ALA A 132 -17.83 19.17 18.94
C ALA A 132 -17.70 20.69 19.14
N ASN A 133 -16.55 21.28 18.79
CA ASN A 133 -16.24 22.70 18.86
C ASN A 133 -16.21 23.40 17.48
N SER A 134 -16.56 22.71 16.39
CA SER A 134 -16.67 23.33 15.07
C SER A 134 -18.00 24.08 14.96
N THR A 135 -17.94 25.41 14.89
CA THR A 135 -19.13 26.28 14.77
C THR A 135 -19.51 26.58 13.32
N ARG A 136 -18.98 25.81 12.36
CA ARG A 136 -19.06 26.10 10.93
C ARG A 136 -20.13 25.25 10.23
N PRO A 137 -20.69 25.73 9.11
CA PRO A 137 -21.75 25.01 8.39
C PRO A 137 -21.31 23.63 7.88
N THR A 138 -22.28 22.76 7.61
CA THR A 138 -22.05 21.41 7.09
C THR A 138 -21.11 21.41 5.88
N GLY A 139 -20.10 20.55 5.92
CA GLY A 139 -19.10 20.43 4.85
C GLY A 139 -17.94 21.41 4.94
N PHE A 140 -17.83 22.22 6.01
CA PHE A 140 -16.64 23.03 6.27
C PHE A 140 -15.79 22.38 7.36
N GLN A 141 -14.69 21.72 6.97
CA GLN A 141 -13.85 20.91 7.88
C GLN A 141 -12.34 21.11 7.66
N PRO A 142 -11.81 22.35 7.59
CA PRO A 142 -10.37 22.59 7.39
C PRO A 142 -9.48 21.94 8.46
N GLU A 143 -10.00 21.79 9.68
CA GLU A 143 -9.28 21.19 10.81
C GLU A 143 -9.05 19.67 10.65
N LEU A 144 -9.88 18.97 9.86
CA LEU A 144 -9.79 17.53 9.69
C LEU A 144 -8.47 17.14 9.03
N LEU A 145 -7.73 16.22 9.66
CA LEU A 145 -6.46 15.70 9.17
C LEU A 145 -6.65 14.30 8.60
N ALA A 146 -6.27 14.11 7.33
CA ALA A 146 -6.30 12.81 6.68
C ALA A 146 -5.50 11.75 7.45
N ALA A 147 -4.37 12.14 8.06
CA ALA A 147 -3.51 11.25 8.85
C ALA A 147 -4.24 10.57 10.02
N GLU A 148 -5.26 11.21 10.59
CA GLU A 148 -6.05 10.66 11.70
C GLU A 148 -7.05 9.58 11.24
N LEU A 149 -7.31 9.51 9.93
CA LEU A 149 -8.26 8.57 9.33
C LEU A 149 -7.59 7.32 8.74
N VAL A 150 -6.25 7.30 8.68
CA VAL A 150 -5.45 6.22 8.07
C VAL A 150 -5.55 4.94 8.88
N ARG A 151 -5.68 3.81 8.17
CA ARG A 151 -5.73 2.45 8.70
C ARG A 151 -4.72 1.56 7.95
N PRO A 152 -3.97 0.67 8.65
CA PRO A 152 -3.02 -0.25 8.02
C PRO A 152 -3.65 -1.18 6.97
N ASN A 153 -4.88 -1.62 7.25
CA ASN A 153 -5.69 -2.45 6.36
C ASN A 153 -6.78 -1.63 5.66
N GLY A 154 -6.49 -0.35 5.40
CA GLY A 154 -7.41 0.55 4.74
C GLY A 154 -7.72 0.13 3.30
N ASP A 155 -8.84 0.65 2.80
CA ASP A 155 -9.37 0.35 1.49
C ASP A 155 -8.40 0.72 0.36
N GLY A 156 -8.39 -0.11 -0.69
CA GLY A 156 -7.58 0.09 -1.90
C GLY A 156 -6.07 -0.09 -1.77
N LEU A 157 -5.49 -0.20 -0.56
CA LEU A 157 -4.03 -0.27 -0.37
C LEU A 157 -3.39 -1.46 -1.10
N GLU A 158 -3.98 -2.66 -0.97
CA GLU A 158 -3.46 -3.88 -1.58
C GLU A 158 -3.49 -3.82 -3.12
N ALA A 159 -4.61 -3.35 -3.70
CA ALA A 159 -4.74 -3.19 -5.15
C ALA A 159 -3.76 -2.15 -5.70
N ALA A 160 -3.50 -1.08 -4.95
CA ALA A 160 -2.52 -0.07 -5.31
C ALA A 160 -1.09 -0.64 -5.32
N ARG A 161 -0.70 -1.40 -4.29
CA ARG A 161 0.60 -2.08 -4.22
C ARG A 161 0.79 -3.06 -5.37
N GLN A 162 -0.22 -3.86 -5.70
CA GLN A 162 -0.19 -4.77 -6.85
C GLN A 162 0.01 -4.08 -8.19
N ALA A 163 -0.41 -2.82 -8.31
CA ALA A 163 -0.23 -2.03 -9.53
C ALA A 163 1.12 -1.28 -9.58
N GLY A 164 1.91 -1.32 -8.51
CA GLY A 164 3.21 -0.66 -8.40
C GLY A 164 3.21 0.65 -7.61
N PHE A 165 2.09 1.05 -7.01
CA PHE A 165 2.05 2.21 -6.13
C PHE A 165 2.69 1.89 -4.78
N THR A 166 3.45 2.84 -4.27
CA THR A 166 4.18 2.73 -2.98
C THR A 166 3.76 3.79 -2.00
N THR A 167 3.30 4.93 -2.50
CA THR A 167 2.86 6.07 -1.70
C THR A 167 1.59 6.68 -2.27
N ALA A 168 0.85 7.39 -1.43
CA ALA A 168 -0.35 8.11 -1.84
C ALA A 168 -0.50 9.40 -1.05
N LEU A 169 -0.96 10.46 -1.71
CA LEU A 169 -1.58 11.58 -1.03
C LEU A 169 -3.06 11.25 -0.81
N THR A 170 -3.44 11.07 0.45
CA THR A 170 -4.82 10.73 0.84
C THR A 170 -5.54 11.95 1.43
N ILE A 171 -6.83 12.08 1.08
CA ILE A 171 -7.67 13.23 1.40
C ILE A 171 -8.99 12.76 2.00
N PRO A 172 -9.58 13.48 2.99
CA PRO A 172 -10.93 13.17 3.46
C PRO A 172 -11.95 13.24 2.32
N ARG A 173 -13.02 12.44 2.40
CA ARG A 173 -13.92 12.19 1.25
C ARG A 173 -14.94 13.31 1.01
N ASP A 174 -15.46 13.89 2.09
CA ASP A 174 -16.67 14.70 2.05
C ASP A 174 -16.43 16.17 2.38
N GLY A 175 -17.40 17.01 2.03
CA GLY A 175 -17.37 18.44 2.32
C GLY A 175 -17.02 19.35 1.13
N ILE A 176 -17.07 20.65 1.43
CA ILE A 176 -16.70 21.81 0.62
C ILE A 176 -15.26 22.18 0.90
N VAL A 177 -14.90 22.32 2.18
CA VAL A 177 -13.52 22.36 2.65
C VAL A 177 -13.28 21.01 3.29
N LEU A 178 -12.64 20.11 2.56
CA LEU A 178 -12.58 18.68 2.89
C LEU A 178 -11.64 18.41 4.07
N GLY A 179 -10.71 19.34 4.32
CA GLY A 179 -9.65 19.20 5.31
C GLY A 179 -8.28 19.14 4.68
N ARG A 180 -7.32 18.64 5.45
CA ARG A 180 -5.90 18.65 5.12
C ARG A 180 -5.39 17.24 4.84
N SER A 181 -4.67 17.09 3.73
CA SER A 181 -4.17 15.81 3.26
C SER A 181 -2.89 15.35 3.95
N ALA A 182 -2.61 14.06 3.83
CA ALA A 182 -1.37 13.45 4.28
C ALA A 182 -0.79 12.61 3.14
N VAL A 183 0.54 12.56 3.05
CA VAL A 183 1.24 11.59 2.19
C VAL A 183 1.57 10.39 3.05
N ILE A 184 1.16 9.22 2.57
CA ILE A 184 1.32 7.93 3.27
C ILE A 184 2.12 6.94 2.43
N ALA A 185 2.93 6.12 3.09
CA ALA A 185 3.42 4.85 2.58
C ALA A 185 2.27 3.85 2.55
N LEU A 186 2.22 3.00 1.52
CA LEU A 186 1.12 2.04 1.36
C LEU A 186 1.32 0.76 2.17
N ALA A 187 2.45 0.56 2.83
CA ALA A 187 2.67 -0.56 3.74
C ALA A 187 3.54 -0.11 4.91
N ALA A 188 3.12 -0.43 6.13
CA ALA A 188 3.89 -0.32 7.37
C ALA A 188 3.20 -1.17 8.45
N ASP A 189 3.84 -1.35 9.61
CA ASP A 189 3.30 -2.16 10.71
C ASP A 189 2.23 -1.40 11.52
N SER A 190 2.25 -0.06 11.47
CA SER A 190 1.29 0.81 12.16
C SER A 190 0.82 1.98 11.29
N PRO A 191 -0.38 2.54 11.52
CA PRO A 191 -0.84 3.68 10.73
C PRO A 191 0.00 4.94 10.97
N ARG A 192 0.73 5.00 12.10
CA ARG A 192 1.68 6.09 12.39
C ARG A 192 2.91 6.01 11.48
N GLU A 193 3.47 4.81 11.31
CA GLU A 193 4.60 4.57 10.41
C GLU A 193 4.22 4.79 8.95
N MET A 194 2.95 4.59 8.58
CA MET A 194 2.50 4.91 7.23
C MET A 194 2.59 6.42 6.92
N VAL A 195 2.49 7.32 7.89
CA VAL A 195 2.42 8.76 7.62
C VAL A 195 3.83 9.33 7.36
N ILE A 196 4.10 9.67 6.09
CA ILE A 196 5.37 10.28 5.66
C ILE A 196 5.39 11.78 5.96
N ARG A 197 4.26 12.45 5.71
CA ARG A 197 4.09 13.89 5.99
C ARG A 197 2.62 14.22 6.19
N THR A 198 2.33 15.02 7.22
CA THR A 198 1.02 15.61 7.47
C THR A 198 1.17 16.94 8.23
N PRO A 199 0.34 17.96 7.96
CA PRO A 199 -0.48 18.12 6.76
C PRO A 199 0.37 18.42 5.51
N VAL A 200 -0.18 18.18 4.31
CA VAL A 200 0.50 18.39 3.03
C VAL A 200 -0.16 19.47 2.18
N ALA A 201 -1.50 19.47 2.10
CA ALA A 201 -2.26 20.49 1.39
C ALA A 201 -3.65 20.66 2.02
N LEU A 202 -4.25 21.84 1.88
CA LEU A 202 -5.66 22.07 2.17
C LEU A 202 -6.49 21.74 0.91
N HIS A 203 -7.61 21.04 1.05
CA HIS A 203 -8.46 20.66 -0.08
C HIS A 203 -9.81 21.38 -0.06
N ILE A 204 -10.18 22.00 -1.19
CA ILE A 204 -11.44 22.71 -1.36
C ILE A 204 -12.14 22.22 -2.63
N ALA A 205 -13.40 21.82 -2.52
CA ALA A 205 -14.29 21.51 -3.63
C ALA A 205 -15.47 22.50 -3.62
N PHE A 206 -15.58 23.32 -4.66
CA PHE A 206 -16.71 24.25 -4.82
C PHE A 206 -17.97 23.51 -5.29
N ARG A 207 -18.48 22.60 -4.46
CA ARG A 207 -19.67 21.79 -4.70
C ARG A 207 -20.73 22.06 -3.65
N VAL A 208 -22.00 21.92 -4.03
CA VAL A 208 -23.10 21.98 -3.06
C VAL A 208 -23.16 20.63 -2.35
N VAL A 209 -23.10 20.63 -1.01
CA VAL A 209 -23.31 19.43 -0.21
C VAL A 209 -24.80 19.26 0.03
N SER A 210 -25.33 18.05 -0.20
CA SER A 210 -26.75 17.76 -0.02
C SER A 210 -27.17 17.89 1.45
N GLY A 211 -28.22 18.67 1.71
CA GLY A 211 -28.77 18.88 3.05
C GLY A 211 -29.77 20.05 3.07
N SER A 212 -30.50 20.23 4.17
CA SER A 212 -31.49 21.30 4.34
C SER A 212 -30.92 22.64 4.82
N GLY A 213 -29.59 22.75 4.97
CA GLY A 213 -28.90 23.92 5.53
C GLY A 213 -28.08 24.72 4.50
N TYR A 214 -27.67 25.93 4.89
CA TYR A 214 -26.69 26.71 4.16
C TYR A 214 -25.30 26.00 4.18
N PRO A 215 -24.53 25.99 3.08
CA PRO A 215 -24.85 26.56 1.76
C PRO A 215 -25.55 25.57 0.81
N ASN A 216 -26.64 26.00 0.17
CA ASN A 216 -27.44 25.19 -0.76
C ASN A 216 -27.30 25.61 -2.25
N SER A 217 -26.38 26.53 -2.55
CA SER A 217 -26.11 27.00 -3.91
C SER A 217 -24.62 27.26 -4.09
N LEU A 218 -24.13 27.24 -5.34
CA LEU A 218 -22.72 27.53 -5.62
C LEU A 218 -22.32 28.95 -5.15
N MET A 219 -23.21 29.94 -5.28
CA MET A 219 -22.97 31.28 -4.75
C MET A 219 -22.83 31.27 -3.22
N GLY A 220 -23.68 30.52 -2.53
CA GLY A 220 -23.58 30.32 -1.08
C GLY A 220 -22.27 29.64 -0.68
N VAL A 221 -21.84 28.64 -1.43
CA VAL A 221 -20.56 27.93 -1.22
C VAL A 221 -19.39 28.92 -1.31
N PHE A 222 -19.31 29.71 -2.37
CA PHE A 222 -18.25 30.73 -2.52
C PHE A 222 -18.31 31.79 -1.41
N SER A 223 -19.50 32.27 -1.06
CA SER A 223 -19.69 33.24 0.01
C SER A 223 -19.18 32.70 1.36
N MET A 224 -19.53 31.46 1.69
CA MET A 224 -19.08 30.79 2.91
C MET A 224 -17.56 30.65 2.98
N VAL A 225 -16.95 30.14 1.91
CA VAL A 225 -15.49 29.92 1.86
C VAL A 225 -14.76 31.27 1.89
N ARG A 226 -15.21 32.27 1.12
CA ARG A 226 -14.65 33.62 1.14
C ARG A 226 -14.71 34.24 2.54
N GLN A 227 -15.87 34.18 3.20
CA GLN A 227 -16.04 34.70 4.55
C GLN A 227 -15.08 34.00 5.53
N ALA A 228 -14.93 32.68 5.43
CA ALA A 228 -14.02 31.95 6.32
C ALA A 228 -12.54 32.36 6.16
N PHE A 229 -12.08 32.66 4.94
CA PHE A 229 -10.72 33.16 4.74
C PHE A 229 -10.53 34.59 5.27
N LEU A 230 -11.55 35.46 5.14
CA LEU A 230 -11.54 36.79 5.75
C LEU A 230 -11.53 36.71 7.29
N ASP A 231 -12.37 35.84 7.86
CA ASP A 231 -12.40 35.56 9.29
C ASP A 231 -11.04 35.05 9.78
N ALA A 232 -10.38 34.17 9.02
CA ALA A 232 -9.07 33.62 9.36
C ALA A 232 -7.97 34.71 9.38
N GLN A 233 -7.99 35.65 8.43
CA GLN A 233 -7.09 36.81 8.45
C GLN A 233 -7.31 37.68 9.69
N GLN A 234 -8.59 37.95 10.03
CA GLN A 234 -8.93 38.71 11.22
C GLN A 234 -8.53 37.97 12.51
N TYR A 235 -8.77 36.66 12.56
CA TYR A 235 -8.38 35.77 13.64
C TYR A 235 -6.85 35.81 13.86
N GLN A 236 -6.06 35.72 12.80
CA GLN A 236 -4.60 35.83 12.86
C GLN A 236 -4.15 37.18 13.42
N ALA A 237 -4.76 38.28 12.97
CA ALA A 237 -4.45 39.63 13.43
C ALA A 237 -4.79 39.83 14.92
N HIS A 238 -5.96 39.34 15.37
CA HIS A 238 -6.37 39.41 16.76
C HIS A 238 -5.42 38.63 17.68
N TRP A 239 -5.04 37.41 17.29
CA TRP A 239 -4.08 36.61 18.06
C TRP A 239 -2.68 37.23 18.05
N ALA A 240 -2.22 37.80 16.94
CA ALA A 240 -0.95 38.52 16.89
C ALA A 240 -0.93 39.72 17.84
N ALA A 241 -1.98 40.54 17.84
CA ALA A 241 -2.13 41.67 18.76
C ALA A 241 -2.15 41.21 20.22
N TYR A 242 -2.94 40.19 20.55
CA TYR A 242 -3.01 39.63 21.90
C TYR A 242 -1.66 39.08 22.38
N ARG A 243 -0.93 38.34 21.53
CA ARG A 243 0.40 37.80 21.85
C ARG A 243 1.43 38.91 22.08
N ALA A 244 1.34 40.02 21.35
CA ALA A 244 2.23 41.16 21.50
C ALA A 244 2.00 41.95 22.80
N ASN A 245 0.74 42.12 23.24
CA ASN A 245 0.42 42.80 24.49
C ASN A 245 -0.80 42.21 25.22
N PRO A 246 -0.65 41.08 25.93
CA PRO A 246 -1.80 40.34 26.48
C PRO A 246 -2.46 41.03 27.69
N ARG A 247 -1.74 41.90 28.40
CA ARG A 247 -2.25 42.52 29.63
C ARG A 247 -3.29 43.59 29.29
N GLY A 248 -4.48 43.45 29.88
CA GLY A 248 -5.59 44.40 29.67
C GLY A 248 -6.38 44.18 28.38
N MET A 249 -6.05 43.16 27.58
CA MET A 249 -6.83 42.75 26.41
C MET A 249 -7.65 41.49 26.68
N LYS A 250 -8.88 41.44 26.16
CA LYS A 250 -9.67 40.22 26.17
C LYS A 250 -9.00 39.18 25.26
N ARG A 251 -8.76 37.98 25.79
CA ARG A 251 -8.22 36.86 25.01
C ARG A 251 -9.15 36.56 23.81
N PRO A 252 -8.63 36.51 22.57
CA PRO A 252 -9.40 36.04 21.42
C PRO A 252 -9.94 34.62 21.63
N ALA A 253 -11.11 34.33 21.06
CA ALA A 253 -11.64 32.97 21.06
C ALA A 253 -10.75 32.06 20.20
N ASP A 254 -10.55 30.83 20.67
CA ASP A 254 -9.87 29.80 19.89
C ASP A 254 -10.87 29.17 18.90
N ASP A 255 -10.47 29.06 17.64
CA ASP A 255 -11.28 28.47 16.56
C ASP A 255 -10.35 27.59 15.70
N PRO A 256 -10.36 26.26 15.94
CA PRO A 256 -9.50 25.33 15.23
C PRO A 256 -9.72 25.34 13.71
N SER A 257 -10.93 25.65 13.25
CA SER A 257 -11.24 25.70 11.83
C SER A 257 -10.58 26.91 11.16
N LEU A 258 -10.56 28.07 11.83
CA LEU A 258 -9.84 29.25 11.33
C LEU A 258 -8.33 29.10 11.44
N GLU A 259 -7.82 28.59 12.56
CA GLU A 259 -6.40 28.29 12.75
C GLU A 259 -5.89 27.36 11.63
N ALA A 260 -6.67 26.36 11.24
CA ALA A 260 -6.32 25.42 10.17
C ALA A 260 -6.20 26.04 8.77
N LEU A 261 -6.78 27.22 8.53
CA LEU A 261 -6.62 27.97 7.29
C LEU A 261 -5.33 28.81 7.23
N LEU A 262 -4.72 29.12 8.38
CA LEU A 262 -3.56 30.01 8.45
C LEU A 262 -2.36 29.51 7.63
N PRO A 263 -1.99 28.21 7.61
CA PRO A 263 -0.89 27.75 6.78
C PRO A 263 -1.14 27.95 5.27
N ALA A 264 -2.40 27.95 4.82
CA ALA A 264 -2.74 28.26 3.43
C ALA A 264 -2.59 29.76 3.14
N LEU A 265 -3.09 30.62 4.05
CA LEU A 265 -2.96 32.09 3.96
C LEU A 265 -1.50 32.54 3.99
N ASN A 266 -0.67 31.91 4.84
CA ASN A 266 0.76 32.18 4.95
C ASN A 266 1.59 31.55 3.82
N ARG A 267 0.95 30.84 2.88
CA ARG A 267 1.61 30.10 1.79
C ARG A 267 2.60 29.05 2.28
N GLU A 268 2.38 28.49 3.46
CA GLU A 268 3.14 27.35 4.01
C GLU A 268 2.63 26.01 3.47
N LEU A 269 1.31 25.93 3.18
CA LEU A 269 0.66 24.82 2.49
C LEU A 269 0.06 25.27 1.14
N PRO A 270 0.11 24.45 0.08
CA PRO A 270 -0.69 24.68 -1.12
C PRO A 270 -2.18 24.40 -0.85
N VAL A 271 -3.04 25.00 -1.67
CA VAL A 271 -4.48 24.74 -1.69
C VAL A 271 -4.83 23.99 -2.96
N VAL A 272 -5.34 22.78 -2.79
CA VAL A 272 -5.80 21.92 -3.88
C VAL A 272 -7.28 22.18 -4.11
N PHE A 273 -7.61 22.78 -5.24
CA PHE A 273 -8.97 23.04 -5.68
C PHE A 273 -9.45 21.92 -6.58
N HIS A 274 -10.53 21.25 -6.19
CA HIS A 274 -11.19 20.22 -6.99
C HIS A 274 -12.08 20.87 -8.04
N ALA A 275 -11.63 20.84 -9.30
CA ALA A 275 -12.25 21.52 -10.43
C ALA A 275 -11.92 20.81 -11.75
N ASP A 276 -12.93 20.54 -12.58
CA ASP A 276 -12.76 19.81 -13.83
C ASP A 276 -12.97 20.68 -15.06
N THR A 277 -13.96 21.56 -15.04
CA THR A 277 -14.34 22.39 -16.20
C THR A 277 -13.56 23.70 -16.23
N GLU A 278 -13.44 24.28 -17.42
CA GLU A 278 -12.82 25.59 -17.63
C GLU A 278 -13.34 26.65 -16.64
N ARG A 279 -14.67 26.70 -16.45
CA ARG A 279 -15.31 27.67 -15.55
C ARG A 279 -14.99 27.42 -14.08
N GLU A 280 -14.92 26.17 -13.65
CA GLU A 280 -14.55 25.82 -12.27
C GLU A 280 -13.09 26.18 -12.01
N ILE A 281 -12.20 25.87 -12.95
CA ILE A 281 -10.77 26.17 -12.84
C ILE A 281 -10.55 27.69 -12.79
N ILE A 282 -11.21 28.46 -13.67
CA ILE A 282 -11.11 29.93 -13.64
C ILE A 282 -11.53 30.49 -12.29
N ARG A 283 -12.67 30.05 -11.74
CA ARG A 283 -13.16 30.50 -10.42
C ARG A 283 -12.19 30.13 -9.29
N ALA A 284 -11.63 28.92 -9.33
CA ALA A 284 -10.63 28.49 -8.35
C ALA A 284 -9.36 29.36 -8.41
N LEU A 285 -8.87 29.66 -9.61
CA LEU A 285 -7.71 30.54 -9.80
C LEU A 285 -7.99 31.99 -9.38
N ASP A 286 -9.19 32.50 -9.63
CA ASP A 286 -9.58 33.85 -9.19
C ASP A 286 -9.68 33.92 -7.66
N PHE A 287 -10.26 32.89 -7.02
CA PHE A 287 -10.28 32.77 -5.55
C PHE A 287 -8.87 32.68 -4.96
N ALA A 288 -7.99 31.88 -5.59
CA ALA A 288 -6.60 31.78 -5.16
C ALA A 288 -5.86 33.11 -5.25
N ARG A 289 -6.11 33.90 -6.31
CA ARG A 289 -5.54 35.24 -6.47
C ARG A 289 -6.03 36.20 -5.40
N GLU A 290 -7.33 36.18 -5.09
CA GLU A 290 -7.94 37.05 -4.07
C GLU A 290 -7.25 36.95 -2.70
N PHE A 291 -6.91 35.73 -2.28
CA PHE A 291 -6.26 35.45 -1.00
C PHE A 291 -4.76 35.15 -1.09
N ASN A 292 -4.14 35.40 -2.25
CA ASN A 292 -2.71 35.16 -2.50
C ASN A 292 -2.23 33.72 -2.17
N LEU A 293 -3.07 32.73 -2.48
CA LEU A 293 -2.83 31.31 -2.19
C LEU A 293 -1.88 30.68 -3.22
N ARG A 294 -1.35 29.50 -2.91
CA ARG A 294 -0.62 28.65 -3.87
C ARG A 294 -1.56 27.59 -4.45
N PRO A 295 -2.14 27.79 -5.65
CA PRO A 295 -3.16 26.90 -6.19
C PRO A 295 -2.57 25.64 -6.83
N ILE A 296 -3.23 24.51 -6.58
CA ILE A 296 -3.11 23.27 -7.36
C ILE A 296 -4.52 22.86 -7.79
N ILE A 297 -4.71 22.44 -9.04
CA ILE A 297 -6.01 21.99 -9.54
C ILE A 297 -6.06 20.47 -9.51
N ALA A 298 -7.02 19.88 -8.81
CA ALA A 298 -7.31 18.45 -8.88
C ALA A 298 -8.53 18.19 -9.78
N GLY A 299 -8.41 17.25 -10.70
CA GLY A 299 -9.40 16.91 -11.71
C GLY A 299 -8.87 17.37 -13.05
N GLY A 300 -9.14 18.63 -13.40
CA GLY A 300 -8.49 19.31 -14.51
C GLY A 300 -8.87 18.78 -15.89
N ARG A 301 -10.07 18.20 -16.04
CA ARG A 301 -10.55 17.63 -17.32
C ARG A 301 -10.45 18.59 -18.52
N GLU A 302 -10.64 19.88 -18.30
CA GLU A 302 -10.54 20.93 -19.32
C GLU A 302 -9.38 21.90 -19.06
N ALA A 303 -8.37 21.46 -18.31
CA ALA A 303 -7.23 22.30 -17.93
C ALA A 303 -6.44 22.83 -19.15
N GLU A 304 -6.45 22.09 -20.27
CA GLU A 304 -5.82 22.52 -21.52
C GLU A 304 -6.40 23.82 -22.09
N LYS A 305 -7.69 24.10 -21.82
CA LYS A 305 -8.37 25.32 -22.30
C LYS A 305 -7.90 26.58 -21.57
N VAL A 306 -7.35 26.41 -20.37
CA VAL A 306 -6.97 27.50 -19.46
C VAL A 306 -5.47 27.49 -19.16
N ALA A 307 -4.67 26.94 -20.07
CA ALA A 307 -3.23 26.80 -19.93
C ALA A 307 -2.52 28.12 -19.56
N ASP A 308 -2.86 29.22 -20.23
CA ASP A 308 -2.27 30.54 -19.97
C ASP A 308 -2.60 31.04 -18.56
N ARG A 309 -3.83 30.79 -18.09
CA ARG A 309 -4.28 31.16 -16.74
C ARG A 309 -3.58 30.34 -15.67
N LEU A 310 -3.40 29.03 -15.91
CA LEU A 310 -2.64 28.15 -15.02
C LEU A 310 -1.19 28.62 -14.91
N LYS A 311 -0.55 28.93 -16.05
CA LYS A 311 0.82 29.45 -16.10
C LYS A 311 0.97 30.79 -15.36
N ALA A 312 0.05 31.73 -15.60
CA ALA A 312 0.05 33.03 -14.93
C ALA A 312 -0.14 32.91 -13.40
N ALA A 313 -0.92 31.93 -12.94
CA ALA A 313 -1.11 31.64 -11.52
C ALA A 313 -0.01 30.76 -10.92
N GLN A 314 0.96 30.30 -11.72
CA GLN A 314 1.96 29.30 -11.34
C GLN A 314 1.32 28.02 -10.75
N ALA A 315 0.15 27.65 -11.28
CA ALA A 315 -0.64 26.52 -10.80
C ALA A 315 -0.19 25.20 -11.42
N ALA A 316 -0.18 24.15 -10.60
CA ALA A 316 0.01 22.78 -11.04
C ALA A 316 -1.34 22.04 -11.19
N VAL A 317 -1.34 20.91 -11.92
CA VAL A 317 -2.56 20.11 -12.17
C VAL A 317 -2.37 18.65 -11.73
N LEU A 318 -3.24 18.14 -10.87
CA LEU A 318 -3.40 16.72 -10.57
C LEU A 318 -4.48 16.17 -11.51
N LEU A 319 -4.06 15.79 -12.71
CA LEU A 319 -4.93 15.42 -13.81
C LEU A 319 -5.59 14.07 -13.56
N SER A 320 -6.92 14.03 -13.61
CA SER A 320 -7.69 12.82 -13.43
C SER A 320 -7.57 11.89 -14.64
N LEU A 321 -7.26 10.62 -14.36
CA LEU A 321 -7.27 9.54 -15.33
C LEU A 321 -8.67 8.96 -15.56
N ASN A 322 -9.69 9.42 -14.82
CA ASN A 322 -11.07 9.02 -15.02
C ASN A 322 -11.70 9.76 -16.21
N PHE A 323 -11.32 9.34 -17.42
CA PHE A 323 -11.82 9.94 -18.64
C PHE A 323 -13.33 9.74 -18.79
N PRO A 324 -14.05 10.70 -19.42
CA PRO A 324 -15.48 10.56 -19.68
C PRO A 324 -15.81 9.23 -20.36
N LYS A 325 -16.76 8.48 -19.80
CA LYS A 325 -17.21 7.19 -20.35
C LYS A 325 -18.50 7.39 -21.13
N ARG A 326 -18.81 6.41 -21.98
CA ARG A 326 -20.09 6.32 -22.68
C ARG A 326 -21.21 6.13 -21.65
N THR A 327 -22.31 6.88 -21.77
CA THR A 327 -23.41 6.85 -20.80
C THR A 327 -24.39 5.71 -21.00
N THR A 328 -24.42 5.09 -22.18
CA THR A 328 -25.30 3.96 -22.54
C THR A 328 -24.55 2.92 -23.36
N ALA A 329 -24.89 1.63 -23.20
CA ALA A 329 -24.42 0.60 -24.13
C ALA A 329 -24.96 0.89 -25.54
N PHE A 330 -24.25 0.45 -26.58
CA PHE A 330 -24.75 0.59 -27.95
C PHE A 330 -26.05 -0.21 -28.11
N ALA A 331 -27.15 0.47 -28.35
CA ALA A 331 -28.41 -0.10 -28.82
C ALA A 331 -28.83 0.69 -30.07
N PRO A 332 -29.37 0.03 -31.11
CA PRO A 332 -29.88 0.71 -32.31
C PRO A 332 -30.90 1.82 -32.00
N GLU A 333 -31.62 1.68 -30.89
CA GLU A 333 -32.68 2.58 -30.44
C GLU A 333 -32.19 3.63 -29.41
N ALA A 334 -30.91 3.62 -29.03
CA ALA A 334 -30.39 4.59 -28.06
C ALA A 334 -30.24 5.98 -28.70
N ASP A 335 -30.69 7.01 -27.97
CA ASP A 335 -30.46 8.39 -28.37
C ASP A 335 -28.97 8.67 -28.60
N PRO A 336 -28.62 9.44 -29.65
CA PRO A 336 -27.23 9.79 -29.93
C PRO A 336 -26.63 10.57 -28.76
N GLU A 337 -25.39 10.22 -28.40
CA GLU A 337 -24.66 10.94 -27.35
C GLU A 337 -24.51 12.43 -27.72
N PRO A 338 -24.63 13.36 -26.75
CA PRO A 338 -24.48 14.78 -27.03
C PRO A 338 -23.07 15.10 -27.54
N LEU A 339 -22.97 15.99 -28.54
CA LEU A 339 -21.69 16.37 -29.16
C LEU A 339 -20.65 16.87 -28.15
N SER A 340 -21.11 17.50 -27.05
CA SER A 340 -20.25 17.95 -25.96
C SER A 340 -19.52 16.79 -25.26
N LEU A 341 -20.19 15.65 -25.04
CA LEU A 341 -19.57 14.46 -24.45
C LEU A 341 -18.56 13.83 -25.40
N LEU A 342 -18.89 13.74 -26.69
CA LEU A 342 -17.97 13.23 -27.72
C LEU A 342 -16.69 14.06 -27.80
N ARG A 343 -16.82 15.40 -27.80
CA ARG A 343 -15.67 16.32 -27.76
C ARG A 343 -14.86 16.16 -26.48
N ALA A 344 -15.51 16.05 -25.33
CA ALA A 344 -14.83 15.85 -24.04
C ALA A 344 -14.03 14.54 -24.00
N ARG A 345 -14.54 13.46 -24.59
CA ARG A 345 -13.84 12.17 -24.69
C ARG A 345 -12.56 12.27 -25.51
N ILE A 346 -12.61 12.96 -26.65
CA ILE A 346 -11.43 13.18 -27.50
C ILE A 346 -10.42 14.11 -26.81
N ALA A 347 -10.89 15.18 -26.19
CA ALA A 347 -10.05 16.15 -25.50
C ALA A 347 -9.29 15.51 -24.32
N ALA A 348 -9.99 14.72 -23.49
CA ALA A 348 -9.41 14.08 -22.31
C ALA A 348 -8.16 13.23 -22.62
N LEU A 349 -8.10 12.59 -23.79
CA LEU A 349 -6.93 11.81 -24.23
C LEU A 349 -5.70 12.67 -24.53
N LYS A 350 -5.91 13.94 -24.87
CA LYS A 350 -4.86 14.89 -25.32
C LYS A 350 -4.48 15.91 -24.25
N THR A 351 -5.30 16.09 -23.20
CA THR A 351 -5.08 17.09 -22.15
C THR A 351 -3.69 16.98 -21.54
N ALA A 352 -3.21 15.77 -21.20
CA ALA A 352 -1.87 15.60 -20.62
C ALA A 352 -0.74 16.06 -21.57
N ALA A 353 -0.84 15.73 -22.86
CA ALA A 353 0.12 16.15 -23.88
C ALA A 353 0.10 17.67 -24.09
N ALA A 354 -1.08 18.29 -24.04
CA ALA A 354 -1.25 19.73 -24.13
C ALA A 354 -0.64 20.46 -22.91
N LEU A 355 -0.89 19.97 -21.69
CA LEU A 355 -0.28 20.51 -20.47
C LEU A 355 1.26 20.40 -20.50
N HIS A 356 1.78 19.24 -20.94
CA HIS A 356 3.21 19.04 -21.13
C HIS A 356 3.81 20.05 -22.11
N SER A 357 3.21 20.20 -23.29
CA SER A 357 3.66 21.13 -24.34
C SER A 357 3.60 22.60 -23.90
N ALA A 358 2.61 22.95 -23.06
CA ALA A 358 2.47 24.29 -22.48
C ALA A 358 3.46 24.56 -21.31
N GLY A 359 4.20 23.54 -20.86
CA GLY A 359 5.11 23.63 -19.72
C GLY A 359 4.40 23.73 -18.37
N ILE A 360 3.15 23.25 -18.27
CA ILE A 360 2.38 23.27 -17.03
C ILE A 360 2.74 22.02 -16.21
N PRO A 361 3.18 22.16 -14.94
CA PRO A 361 3.47 21.01 -14.11
C PRO A 361 2.19 20.18 -13.86
N PHE A 362 2.21 18.90 -14.21
CA PHE A 362 1.08 18.01 -13.96
C PHE A 362 1.50 16.63 -13.43
N ALA A 363 0.72 16.10 -12.49
CA ALA A 363 0.81 14.74 -11.97
C ALA A 363 -0.52 14.01 -12.22
N PHE A 364 -0.54 12.68 -12.17
CA PHE A 364 -1.77 11.94 -12.37
C PHE A 364 -2.44 11.56 -11.05
N GLN A 365 -3.77 11.60 -11.04
CA GLN A 365 -4.58 10.95 -10.03
C GLN A 365 -5.46 9.87 -10.67
N THR A 366 -5.80 8.82 -9.93
CA THR A 366 -6.67 7.74 -10.46
C THR A 366 -8.10 8.20 -10.71
N GLY A 367 -8.58 9.21 -9.98
CA GLY A 367 -9.95 9.72 -10.12
C GLY A 367 -11.03 8.71 -9.74
N GLY A 368 -10.72 7.81 -8.80
CA GLY A 368 -11.63 6.76 -8.32
C GLY A 368 -11.65 5.49 -9.18
N LEU A 369 -10.82 5.41 -10.23
CA LEU A 369 -10.63 4.18 -10.99
C LEU A 369 -9.83 3.14 -10.20
N SER A 370 -9.93 1.87 -10.62
CA SER A 370 -8.94 0.89 -10.20
C SER A 370 -7.54 1.29 -10.70
N PRO A 371 -6.46 0.99 -9.96
CA PRO A 371 -5.10 1.30 -10.39
C PRO A 371 -4.74 0.73 -11.78
N ALA A 372 -5.29 -0.44 -12.13
CA ALA A 372 -5.08 -1.06 -13.45
C ALA A 372 -5.74 -0.26 -14.58
N GLU A 373 -6.99 0.17 -14.41
CA GLU A 373 -7.69 1.03 -15.38
C GLU A 373 -7.00 2.39 -15.52
N ALA A 374 -6.55 2.98 -14.41
CA ALA A 374 -5.84 4.26 -14.42
C ALA A 374 -4.57 4.18 -15.28
N LEU A 375 -3.74 3.15 -15.08
CA LEU A 375 -2.51 2.95 -15.86
C LEU A 375 -2.78 2.63 -17.34
N SER A 376 -3.89 1.95 -17.65
CA SER A 376 -4.39 1.80 -19.02
C SER A 376 -4.74 3.16 -19.65
N ASN A 377 -5.33 4.07 -18.89
CA ASN A 377 -5.63 5.42 -19.38
C ASN A 377 -4.39 6.30 -19.53
N VAL A 378 -3.34 6.11 -18.72
CA VAL A 378 -2.03 6.74 -18.96
C VAL A 378 -1.46 6.31 -20.31
N LYS A 379 -1.53 5.01 -20.65
CA LYS A 379 -1.10 4.51 -21.95
C LYS A 379 -1.84 5.20 -23.10
N LYS A 380 -3.16 5.40 -22.98
CA LYS A 380 -3.94 6.13 -23.99
C LYS A 380 -3.47 7.58 -24.14
N ALA A 381 -3.08 8.25 -23.07
CA ALA A 381 -2.51 9.60 -23.15
C ALA A 381 -1.17 9.60 -23.90
N ILE A 382 -0.33 8.57 -23.72
CA ILE A 382 0.93 8.39 -24.47
C ILE A 382 0.65 8.17 -25.96
N GLU A 383 -0.28 7.27 -26.28
CA GLU A 383 -0.72 7.02 -27.66
C GLU A 383 -1.33 8.26 -28.34
N ASN A 384 -1.73 9.27 -27.56
CA ASN A 384 -2.29 10.54 -28.04
C ASN A 384 -1.33 11.74 -27.88
N GLY A 385 -0.02 11.49 -27.73
CA GLY A 385 1.02 12.51 -27.89
C GLY A 385 1.77 12.90 -26.61
N LEU A 386 1.48 12.27 -25.47
CA LEU A 386 2.28 12.49 -24.26
C LEU A 386 3.59 11.66 -24.32
N PRO A 387 4.78 12.25 -24.12
CA PRO A 387 6.01 11.47 -24.03
C PRO A 387 5.96 10.49 -22.84
N ALA A 388 6.40 9.25 -23.04
CA ALA A 388 6.38 8.21 -22.00
C ALA A 388 7.17 8.62 -20.74
N GLU A 389 8.29 9.31 -20.92
CA GLU A 389 9.12 9.86 -19.83
C GLU A 389 8.34 10.88 -18.99
N ALA A 390 7.56 11.76 -19.64
CA ALA A 390 6.70 12.72 -18.97
C ALA A 390 5.58 12.00 -18.20
N ALA A 391 5.04 10.91 -18.74
CA ALA A 391 4.04 10.09 -18.07
C ALA A 391 4.58 9.38 -16.81
N ILE A 392 5.77 8.77 -16.89
CA ILE A 392 6.46 8.15 -15.75
C ILE A 392 6.72 9.21 -14.68
N ARG A 393 7.24 10.37 -15.08
CA ARG A 393 7.52 11.49 -14.17
C ARG A 393 6.25 12.00 -13.48
N ALA A 394 5.12 12.03 -14.19
CA ALA A 394 3.81 12.42 -13.64
C ALA A 394 3.23 11.42 -12.63
N LEU A 395 3.68 10.15 -12.66
CA LEU A 395 3.35 9.12 -11.67
C LEU A 395 4.37 9.00 -10.52
N THR A 396 5.50 9.71 -10.57
CA THR A 396 6.63 9.52 -9.64
C THR A 396 7.16 10.86 -9.11
N LEU A 397 8.14 11.47 -9.77
CA LEU A 397 8.84 12.65 -9.26
C LEU A 397 7.95 13.90 -9.19
N ARG A 398 7.02 14.08 -10.13
CA ARG A 398 6.21 15.30 -10.18
C ARG A 398 5.31 15.50 -8.96
N PRO A 399 4.51 14.51 -8.50
CA PRO A 399 3.74 14.70 -7.27
C PRO A 399 4.65 14.95 -6.06
N ALA A 400 5.83 14.31 -5.98
CA ALA A 400 6.80 14.60 -4.92
C ALA A 400 7.26 16.07 -4.95
N GLU A 401 7.52 16.66 -6.12
CA GLU A 401 7.87 18.07 -6.26
C GLU A 401 6.74 19.01 -5.84
N MET A 402 5.51 18.73 -6.31
CA MET A 402 4.33 19.55 -6.01
C MET A 402 4.06 19.68 -4.52
N PHE A 403 4.42 18.65 -3.75
CA PHE A 403 4.18 18.58 -2.31
C PHE A 403 5.46 18.72 -1.47
N GLY A 404 6.59 19.11 -2.08
CA GLY A 404 7.85 19.37 -1.37
C GLY A 404 8.41 18.12 -0.67
N LEU A 405 8.42 17.00 -1.37
CA LEU A 405 8.93 15.69 -0.95
C LEU A 405 9.97 15.11 -1.93
N ALA A 406 10.34 15.86 -2.98
CA ALA A 406 11.27 15.41 -4.01
C ALA A 406 12.70 15.19 -3.50
N ASP A 407 13.04 15.70 -2.32
CA ASP A 407 14.28 15.41 -1.61
C ASP A 407 14.35 13.95 -1.13
N ARG A 408 13.19 13.33 -0.86
CA ARG A 408 13.10 11.97 -0.29
C ARG A 408 12.44 10.94 -1.21
N LEU A 409 11.59 11.36 -2.14
CA LEU A 409 10.71 10.49 -2.93
C LEU A 409 10.77 10.78 -4.44
N GLY A 410 10.29 9.82 -5.23
CA GLY A 410 9.90 10.03 -6.62
C GLY A 410 10.99 9.81 -7.67
N SER A 411 12.22 9.46 -7.29
CA SER A 411 13.32 9.12 -8.20
C SER A 411 14.24 8.04 -7.62
N LEU A 412 15.01 7.37 -8.47
CA LEU A 412 16.05 6.43 -8.04
C LEU A 412 17.38 7.18 -7.89
N GLU A 413 17.61 7.73 -6.71
CA GLU A 413 18.83 8.47 -6.39
C GLU A 413 19.36 8.04 -5.02
N ALA A 414 20.69 8.05 -4.86
CA ALA A 414 21.30 7.73 -3.58
C ALA A 414 20.85 8.71 -2.49
N GLY A 415 20.61 8.20 -1.29
CA GLY A 415 20.09 8.94 -0.14
C GLY A 415 18.56 9.03 -0.07
N LYS A 416 17.83 8.73 -1.15
CA LYS A 416 16.36 8.74 -1.15
C LYS A 416 15.80 7.47 -0.54
N VAL A 417 14.54 7.55 -0.11
CA VAL A 417 13.79 6.40 0.41
C VAL A 417 13.64 5.36 -0.70
N ALA A 418 13.87 4.09 -0.35
CA ALA A 418 13.80 2.97 -1.28
C ALA A 418 12.34 2.53 -1.55
N ASN A 419 11.58 3.44 -2.15
CA ASN A 419 10.27 3.20 -2.73
C ASN A 419 10.44 2.93 -4.22
N LEU A 420 10.29 1.67 -4.63
CA LEU A 420 10.55 1.25 -6.00
C LEU A 420 9.64 0.11 -6.45
N VAL A 421 9.43 0.05 -7.76
CA VAL A 421 8.66 -0.99 -8.42
C VAL A 421 9.51 -1.59 -9.54
N ALA A 422 9.63 -2.91 -9.54
CA ALA A 422 10.21 -3.68 -10.63
C ALA A 422 9.09 -4.31 -11.45
N VAL A 423 9.10 -4.11 -12.77
CA VAL A 423 8.12 -4.69 -13.70
C VAL A 423 8.85 -5.47 -14.79
N ARG A 424 8.23 -6.54 -15.29
CA ARG A 424 8.71 -7.21 -16.50
C ARG A 424 8.36 -6.36 -17.71
N GLY A 425 9.35 -6.04 -18.55
CA GLY A 425 9.18 -5.16 -19.70
C GLY A 425 9.02 -3.69 -19.31
N ASP A 426 8.05 -3.00 -19.92
CA ASP A 426 7.77 -1.57 -19.70
C ASP A 426 6.58 -1.35 -18.74
N LEU A 427 6.57 -0.22 -18.03
CA LEU A 427 5.53 0.13 -17.06
C LEU A 427 4.14 0.25 -17.70
N PHE A 428 4.05 0.61 -18.98
CA PHE A 428 2.77 0.81 -19.69
C PHE A 428 2.45 -0.32 -20.67
N ASP A 429 3.19 -1.43 -20.63
CA ASP A 429 2.85 -2.61 -21.43
C ASP A 429 1.51 -3.21 -20.96
N ALA A 430 0.69 -3.66 -21.90
CA ALA A 430 -0.58 -4.32 -21.62
C ALA A 430 -0.40 -5.64 -20.87
N ARG A 431 0.74 -6.32 -21.07
CA ARG A 431 1.10 -7.57 -20.37
C ARG A 431 2.03 -7.35 -19.18
N ARG A 432 2.18 -6.10 -18.71
CA ARG A 432 3.04 -5.78 -17.57
C ARG A 432 2.68 -6.67 -16.38
N LYS A 433 3.70 -7.21 -15.72
CA LYS A 433 3.57 -7.90 -14.45
C LYS A 433 4.51 -7.22 -13.46
N VAL A 434 3.98 -6.80 -12.31
CA VAL A 434 4.79 -6.29 -11.21
C VAL A 434 5.51 -7.47 -10.56
N ALA A 435 6.83 -7.39 -10.55
CA ALA A 435 7.73 -8.40 -10.01
C ALA A 435 8.00 -8.18 -8.52
N PHE A 436 8.42 -6.95 -8.17
CA PHE A 436 8.70 -6.56 -6.80
C PHE A 436 8.20 -5.16 -6.54
N VAL A 437 7.77 -4.92 -5.31
CA VAL A 437 7.52 -3.58 -4.79
C VAL A 437 8.30 -3.46 -3.49
N PHE A 438 9.02 -2.37 -3.35
CA PHE A 438 9.67 -1.99 -2.11
C PHE A 438 9.00 -0.73 -1.59
N ILE A 439 8.66 -0.75 -0.31
CA ILE A 439 8.11 0.38 0.43
C ILE A 439 8.99 0.56 1.67
N ASP A 440 9.56 1.75 1.82
CA ASP A 440 10.57 2.09 2.83
C ASP A 440 11.71 1.05 2.89
N GLY A 441 12.13 0.58 1.71
CA GLY A 441 13.15 -0.46 1.51
C GLY A 441 12.78 -1.86 2.00
N ALA A 442 11.57 -2.07 2.49
CA ALA A 442 11.03 -3.40 2.75
C ALA A 442 10.35 -3.94 1.48
N MET A 443 10.73 -5.15 1.08
CA MET A 443 10.06 -5.86 -0.01
C MET A 443 8.66 -6.31 0.42
N VAL A 444 7.64 -5.93 -0.35
CA VAL A 444 6.23 -6.26 -0.09
C VAL A 444 5.82 -7.53 -0.85
N ASN A 445 5.10 -8.43 -0.17
CA ASN A 445 4.51 -9.61 -0.80
C ASN A 445 3.17 -9.23 -1.48
N LEU A 446 3.04 -9.51 -2.78
CA LEU A 446 1.82 -9.20 -3.54
C LEU A 446 0.86 -10.41 -3.54
N ARG A 447 -0.47 -10.24 -3.48
CA ARG A 447 -1.39 -11.41 -3.60
C ARG A 447 -1.22 -12.12 -4.95
N GLY A 448 -1.36 -13.44 -4.93
CA GLY A 448 -1.11 -14.30 -6.10
C GLY A 448 0.37 -14.51 -6.40
N SER A 449 1.26 -13.68 -5.82
CA SER A 449 2.65 -14.06 -5.67
C SER A 449 2.70 -15.10 -4.54
N ASN A 450 2.82 -16.38 -4.90
CA ASN A 450 3.28 -17.42 -3.97
C ASN A 450 4.77 -17.18 -3.69
N VAL A 451 5.07 -15.98 -3.19
CA VAL A 451 6.41 -15.54 -2.79
C VAL A 451 6.41 -15.49 -1.29
N THR A 452 6.29 -16.66 -0.68
CA THR A 452 7.19 -16.93 0.44
C THR A 452 8.56 -17.05 -0.22
N PRO A 453 9.58 -16.24 0.12
CA PRO A 453 10.94 -16.54 -0.32
C PRO A 453 11.24 -17.98 0.08
N GLY A 454 11.11 -18.93 -0.85
CA GLY A 454 11.34 -20.32 -0.52
C GLY A 454 12.78 -20.42 -0.04
N GLU A 455 12.99 -20.98 1.15
CA GLU A 455 14.32 -21.34 1.58
C GLU A 455 14.84 -22.40 0.61
N ILE A 456 15.54 -21.96 -0.43
CA ILE A 456 16.28 -22.85 -1.31
C ILE A 456 17.42 -23.56 -0.55
N ALA A 457 17.83 -22.97 0.58
CA ALA A 457 18.76 -23.59 1.51
C ALA A 457 18.24 -24.96 1.96
N GLY A 458 19.15 -25.92 1.99
CA GLY A 458 18.84 -27.32 2.20
C GLY A 458 19.42 -28.20 1.11
N THR A 459 19.06 -29.48 1.21
CA THR A 459 19.55 -30.52 0.30
C THR A 459 18.44 -30.91 -0.67
N TRP A 460 18.80 -31.06 -1.94
CA TRP A 460 17.92 -31.47 -3.02
C TRP A 460 18.53 -32.68 -3.73
N GLU A 461 17.81 -33.78 -3.79
CA GLU A 461 18.33 -35.08 -4.22
C GLU A 461 17.55 -35.60 -5.42
N THR A 462 18.26 -36.16 -6.37
CA THR A 462 17.71 -37.00 -7.44
C THR A 462 18.45 -38.34 -7.45
N LYS A 463 18.14 -39.25 -8.38
CA LYS A 463 18.75 -40.59 -8.39
C LYS A 463 20.28 -40.57 -8.40
N ASP A 464 20.88 -39.61 -9.09
CA ASP A 464 22.32 -39.61 -9.40
C ASP A 464 23.06 -38.33 -8.98
N LEU A 465 22.35 -37.33 -8.43
CA LEU A 465 22.92 -36.03 -8.05
C LEU A 465 22.32 -35.52 -6.75
N LYS A 466 23.12 -34.78 -5.98
CA LYS A 466 22.69 -34.06 -4.79
C LYS A 466 23.14 -32.61 -4.84
N LEU A 467 22.21 -31.68 -4.77
CA LEU A 467 22.47 -30.25 -4.67
C LEU A 467 22.31 -29.84 -3.21
N THR A 468 23.30 -29.15 -2.66
CA THR A 468 23.22 -28.61 -1.30
C THR A 468 23.41 -27.11 -1.39
N PHE A 469 22.44 -26.35 -0.89
CA PHE A 469 22.55 -24.91 -0.75
C PHE A 469 22.63 -24.55 0.73
N SER A 470 23.65 -23.79 1.11
CA SER A 470 23.84 -23.30 2.48
C SER A 470 23.92 -21.78 2.49
N ARG A 471 23.58 -21.18 3.62
CA ARG A 471 23.83 -19.76 3.86
C ARG A 471 25.02 -19.62 4.77
N GLU A 472 26.04 -18.93 4.28
CA GLU A 472 27.22 -18.55 5.06
C GLU A 472 27.38 -17.03 4.92
N ASN A 473 27.39 -16.28 6.03
CA ASN A 473 27.59 -14.82 6.03
C ASN A 473 26.65 -14.05 5.09
N ASN A 474 25.36 -14.42 5.03
CA ASN A 474 24.34 -13.88 4.11
C ASN A 474 24.57 -14.14 2.61
N GLU A 475 25.59 -14.90 2.23
CA GLU A 475 25.78 -15.38 0.88
C GLU A 475 25.15 -16.78 0.73
N LEU A 476 24.37 -16.96 -0.35
CA LEU A 476 23.88 -18.28 -0.71
C LEU A 476 25.01 -19.00 -1.46
N LYS A 477 25.49 -20.09 -0.90
CA LYS A 477 26.47 -20.99 -1.53
C LYS A 477 25.79 -22.27 -1.94
N GLY A 478 26.36 -22.94 -2.94
CA GLY A 478 25.86 -24.21 -3.44
C GLY A 478 26.97 -25.19 -3.75
N LYS A 479 26.66 -26.48 -3.61
CA LYS A 479 27.51 -27.59 -4.05
C LYS A 479 26.68 -28.58 -4.85
N VAL A 480 27.26 -29.11 -5.92
CA VAL A 480 26.75 -30.28 -6.65
C VAL A 480 27.60 -31.47 -6.28
N ARG A 481 26.98 -32.50 -5.69
CA ARG A 481 27.60 -33.80 -5.45
C ARG A 481 27.24 -34.78 -6.56
N ILE A 482 28.25 -35.40 -7.16
CA ILE A 482 28.15 -36.46 -8.17
C ILE A 482 28.96 -37.66 -7.68
N GLY A 483 28.30 -38.79 -7.41
CA GLY A 483 28.94 -39.89 -6.68
C GLY A 483 29.49 -39.38 -5.33
N ASP A 484 30.80 -39.52 -5.12
CA ASP A 484 31.51 -39.05 -3.92
C ASP A 484 32.19 -37.68 -4.08
N THR A 485 32.05 -37.02 -5.23
CA THR A 485 32.75 -35.75 -5.53
C THR A 485 31.84 -34.55 -5.30
N ASP A 486 32.29 -33.59 -4.49
CA ASP A 486 31.64 -32.27 -4.31
C ASP A 486 32.26 -31.23 -5.23
N ILE A 487 31.41 -30.51 -5.97
CA ILE A 487 31.79 -29.43 -6.89
C ILE A 487 31.08 -28.16 -6.44
N GLU A 488 31.84 -27.10 -6.15
CA GLU A 488 31.24 -25.81 -5.79
C GLU A 488 30.56 -25.16 -6.99
N VAL A 489 29.40 -24.55 -6.74
CA VAL A 489 28.71 -23.75 -7.76
C VAL A 489 29.21 -22.31 -7.71
N ARG A 490 29.32 -21.69 -8.87
CA ARG A 490 29.61 -20.26 -9.04
C ARG A 490 28.47 -19.56 -9.75
N GLU A 491 28.40 -18.24 -9.63
CA GLU A 491 27.30 -17.41 -10.17
C GLU A 491 25.89 -17.86 -9.75
N LEU A 492 25.74 -18.32 -8.49
CA LEU A 492 24.44 -18.71 -7.96
C LEU A 492 23.52 -17.48 -7.84
N ARG A 493 22.34 -17.55 -8.45
CA ARG A 493 21.34 -16.48 -8.46
C ARG A 493 19.95 -17.06 -8.25
N LEU A 494 19.12 -16.29 -7.55
CA LEU A 494 17.68 -16.53 -7.46
C LEU A 494 16.98 -15.53 -8.36
N GLY A 495 16.02 -16.02 -9.14
CA GLY A 495 15.25 -15.24 -10.06
C GLY A 495 13.76 -15.47 -9.89
N LEU A 496 13.01 -14.85 -10.78
CA LEU A 496 11.56 -15.03 -10.89
C LEU A 496 11.23 -16.06 -11.95
N ASP A 497 10.10 -16.77 -11.76
CA ASP A 497 9.48 -17.55 -12.81
C ASP A 497 8.50 -16.70 -13.67
N GLU A 498 7.89 -17.28 -14.69
CA GLU A 498 6.90 -16.69 -15.60
C GLU A 498 5.71 -16.03 -14.86
N ASP A 499 5.39 -16.54 -13.67
CA ASP A 499 4.33 -16.04 -12.78
C ASP A 499 4.82 -15.06 -11.69
N ALA A 500 6.05 -14.57 -11.82
CA ALA A 500 6.65 -13.63 -10.85
C ALA A 500 6.75 -14.18 -9.42
N SER A 501 6.87 -15.50 -9.28
CA SER A 501 7.29 -16.14 -8.03
C SER A 501 8.82 -16.22 -7.94
N LEU A 502 9.43 -15.90 -6.78
CA LEU A 502 10.85 -16.15 -6.47
C LEU A 502 11.08 -17.66 -6.34
N SER A 503 11.06 -18.33 -7.47
CA SER A 503 11.14 -19.78 -7.58
C SER A 503 12.16 -20.21 -8.62
N THR A 504 12.92 -19.32 -9.27
CA THR A 504 13.98 -19.78 -10.19
C THR A 504 15.35 -19.73 -9.54
N VAL A 505 16.20 -20.69 -9.88
CA VAL A 505 17.60 -20.75 -9.50
C VAL A 505 18.44 -20.93 -10.75
N ARG A 506 19.54 -20.19 -10.81
CA ARG A 506 20.59 -20.35 -11.83
C ARG A 506 21.94 -20.46 -11.15
N PHE A 507 22.78 -21.38 -11.61
CA PHE A 507 24.20 -21.44 -11.23
C PHE A 507 25.04 -22.08 -12.32
N VAL A 508 26.36 -21.96 -12.19
CA VAL A 508 27.35 -22.62 -13.04
C VAL A 508 28.15 -23.60 -12.19
N ALA A 509 28.37 -24.82 -12.68
CA ALA A 509 29.22 -25.82 -12.04
C ALA A 509 30.11 -26.49 -13.09
N ASP A 510 31.36 -26.80 -12.74
CA ASP A 510 32.29 -27.50 -13.64
C ASP A 510 32.14 -29.01 -13.47
N LEU A 511 31.34 -29.64 -14.33
CA LEU A 511 30.96 -31.05 -14.19
C LEU A 511 31.78 -31.96 -15.13
N PRO A 512 32.15 -33.18 -14.70
CA PRO A 512 32.77 -34.17 -15.58
C PRO A 512 31.77 -34.70 -16.61
N ARG A 513 32.10 -34.58 -17.90
CA ARG A 513 31.32 -35.08 -19.06
C ARG A 513 32.26 -35.69 -20.09
N ASP A 514 31.97 -36.92 -20.51
CA ASP A 514 32.72 -37.63 -21.55
C ASP A 514 34.25 -37.64 -21.30
N GLY A 515 34.67 -37.79 -20.03
CA GLY A 515 36.08 -37.82 -19.64
C GLY A 515 36.77 -36.46 -19.52
N ALA A 516 36.06 -35.33 -19.66
CA ALA A 516 36.60 -33.98 -19.47
C ALA A 516 35.71 -33.12 -18.56
N THR A 517 36.29 -32.16 -17.85
CA THR A 517 35.53 -31.18 -17.05
C THR A 517 34.97 -30.09 -17.95
N ARG A 518 33.65 -29.88 -17.92
CA ARG A 518 32.97 -28.85 -18.72
C ARG A 518 32.08 -27.97 -17.85
N ALA A 519 32.00 -26.69 -18.19
CA ALA A 519 31.10 -25.76 -17.52
C ALA A 519 29.64 -26.10 -17.87
N ALA A 520 28.86 -26.46 -16.86
CA ALA A 520 27.44 -26.75 -16.98
C ALA A 520 26.63 -25.62 -16.32
N ILE A 521 25.70 -25.03 -17.07
CA ILE A 521 24.79 -24.02 -16.55
C ILE A 521 23.50 -24.70 -16.14
N PHE A 522 23.16 -24.65 -14.86
CA PHE A 522 21.86 -25.09 -14.38
C PHE A 522 20.88 -23.92 -14.39
N THR A 523 19.68 -24.15 -14.93
CA THR A 523 18.53 -23.24 -14.79
C THR A 523 17.32 -24.07 -14.38
N GLY A 524 16.66 -23.68 -13.30
CA GLY A 524 15.54 -24.45 -12.77
C GLY A 524 14.56 -23.63 -11.94
N LYS A 525 13.42 -24.24 -11.65
CA LYS A 525 12.32 -23.75 -10.81
C LYS A 525 12.26 -24.58 -9.52
N TYR A 526 11.94 -23.98 -8.37
CA TYR A 526 11.83 -24.65 -7.08
C TYR A 526 10.57 -24.25 -6.31
N THR A 527 10.02 -25.20 -5.57
CA THR A 527 8.92 -25.02 -4.61
C THR A 527 9.44 -25.31 -3.20
N SER A 528 8.56 -25.48 -2.21
CA SER A 528 8.95 -25.98 -0.89
C SER A 528 9.63 -27.35 -0.97
N ASP A 529 9.21 -28.23 -1.88
CA ASP A 529 9.56 -29.66 -1.81
C ASP A 529 10.21 -30.21 -3.09
N GLU A 530 10.15 -29.45 -4.19
CA GLU A 530 10.69 -29.85 -5.49
C GLU A 530 11.62 -28.78 -6.08
N LEU A 531 12.65 -29.21 -6.79
CA LEU A 531 13.48 -28.37 -7.65
C LEU A 531 13.56 -29.07 -9.01
N ARG A 532 13.13 -28.41 -10.09
CA ARG A 532 13.12 -28.92 -11.46
C ARG A 532 13.99 -28.05 -12.34
N GLY A 533 14.85 -28.62 -13.17
CA GLY A 533 15.65 -27.80 -14.07
C GLY A 533 16.57 -28.59 -14.98
N THR A 534 17.27 -27.83 -15.82
CA THR A 534 18.06 -28.38 -16.91
C THR A 534 19.50 -27.90 -16.82
N PHE A 535 20.45 -28.81 -17.06
CA PHE A 535 21.84 -28.46 -17.29
C PHE A 535 22.06 -28.20 -18.78
N THR A 536 22.76 -27.13 -19.11
CA THR A 536 23.21 -26.83 -20.47
C THR A 536 24.73 -26.90 -20.51
N VAL A 537 25.28 -27.72 -21.40
CA VAL A 537 26.72 -27.90 -21.60
C VAL A 537 27.02 -27.66 -23.08
N ASP A 538 27.99 -26.79 -23.38
CA ASP A 538 28.35 -26.40 -24.76
C ASP A 538 27.15 -25.99 -25.63
N GLY A 539 26.18 -25.30 -25.03
CA GLY A 539 24.97 -24.84 -25.70
C GLY A 539 23.91 -25.92 -25.96
N LYS A 540 24.15 -27.18 -25.56
CA LYS A 540 23.17 -28.26 -25.64
C LYS A 540 22.50 -28.49 -24.29
N ALA A 541 21.18 -28.42 -24.27
CA ALA A 541 20.37 -28.70 -23.09
C ALA A 541 20.24 -30.20 -22.86
N GLU A 542 20.49 -30.64 -21.64
CA GLU A 542 20.23 -32.01 -21.19
C GLU A 542 18.75 -32.24 -20.88
N PRO A 543 18.30 -33.50 -20.66
CA PRO A 543 16.97 -33.75 -20.13
C PRO A 543 16.73 -33.04 -18.80
N GLU A 544 15.50 -32.55 -18.60
CA GLU A 544 15.07 -31.94 -17.34
C GLU A 544 15.22 -32.94 -16.19
N ARG A 545 15.71 -32.46 -15.05
CA ARG A 545 15.87 -33.23 -13.82
C ARG A 545 14.95 -32.71 -12.74
N LEU A 546 14.33 -33.65 -12.03
CA LEU A 546 13.57 -33.39 -10.80
C LEU A 546 14.41 -33.80 -9.59
N PHE A 547 14.57 -32.86 -8.67
CA PHE A 547 15.18 -33.03 -7.36
C PHE A 547 14.09 -32.88 -6.29
N LYS A 548 14.13 -33.73 -5.28
CA LYS A 548 13.26 -33.72 -4.10
C LYS A 548 14.02 -33.22 -2.89
N ARG A 549 13.37 -32.51 -1.98
CA ARG A 549 14.00 -32.06 -0.74
C ARG A 549 14.45 -33.28 0.10
N GLY A 550 15.73 -33.33 0.44
CA GLY A 550 16.33 -34.38 1.27
C GLY A 550 15.91 -34.23 2.74
N THR A 551 15.68 -35.35 3.42
CA THR A 551 15.14 -35.43 4.80
C THR A 551 16.16 -35.20 5.92
N ALA A 552 17.26 -34.47 5.69
CA ALA A 552 18.26 -34.22 6.75
C ALA A 552 18.88 -32.81 6.69
N PRO A 553 18.96 -32.09 7.81
CA PRO A 553 19.78 -30.88 7.91
C PRO A 553 21.27 -31.25 7.90
N PRO A 554 22.17 -30.37 7.37
CA PRO A 554 23.60 -30.61 7.44
C PRO A 554 24.05 -30.58 8.90
N ALA A 555 24.88 -31.55 9.29
CA ALA A 555 25.46 -31.65 10.62
C ALA A 555 26.42 -30.47 10.87
N THR A 556 26.18 -29.71 11.94
CA THR A 556 27.15 -28.79 12.52
C THR A 556 28.10 -29.58 13.42
N PRO A 557 29.43 -29.52 13.23
CA PRO A 557 30.36 -30.08 14.20
C PRO A 557 30.50 -29.13 15.39
N GLY A 558 30.13 -29.61 16.58
CA GLY A 558 30.61 -29.10 17.86
C GLY A 558 29.72 -28.07 18.57
N ALA A 559 28.87 -28.54 19.48
CA ALA A 559 28.59 -27.84 20.73
C ALA A 559 28.11 -28.85 21.78
N ALA A 560 28.84 -28.88 22.89
CA ALA A 560 28.61 -29.77 24.02
C ALA A 560 27.23 -29.54 24.66
N ALA A 561 26.72 -30.62 25.25
CA ALA A 561 25.50 -30.64 26.03
C ALA A 561 25.57 -29.69 27.23
N THR A 562 24.66 -28.72 27.27
CA THR A 562 24.11 -28.18 28.52
C THR A 562 22.63 -27.89 28.27
N GLY A 563 21.78 -28.67 28.94
CA GLY A 563 20.34 -28.53 28.82
C GLY A 563 19.82 -27.25 29.45
N THR A 564 18.78 -26.69 28.84
CA THR A 564 17.60 -26.11 29.50
C THR A 564 16.55 -25.87 28.43
N ALA A 565 15.36 -26.44 28.64
CA ALA A 565 14.17 -26.18 27.83
C ALA A 565 13.60 -24.78 28.12
N ASN A 566 13.26 -24.02 27.07
CA ASN A 566 11.92 -23.46 26.81
C ASN A 566 11.95 -22.29 25.80
N GLY A 567 11.01 -22.32 24.86
CA GLY A 567 10.73 -21.23 23.92
C GLY A 567 9.95 -21.66 22.67
N SER A 568 8.92 -22.49 22.82
CA SER A 568 7.99 -22.84 21.73
C SER A 568 7.11 -21.64 21.36
N GLY A 569 7.06 -21.25 20.08
CA GLY A 569 5.98 -20.40 19.56
C GLY A 569 4.64 -21.07 19.82
N ALA A 570 3.72 -20.36 20.46
CA ALA A 570 2.41 -20.90 20.81
C ALA A 570 1.63 -21.28 19.55
N VAL A 571 1.32 -22.57 19.42
CA VAL A 571 0.37 -23.10 18.42
C VAL A 571 -1.03 -22.62 18.82
N PHE A 572 -1.78 -22.04 17.88
CA PHE A 572 -3.14 -21.58 18.15
C PHE A 572 -4.06 -22.80 18.36
N ASP A 573 -4.74 -22.84 19.51
CA ASP A 573 -5.69 -23.91 19.84
C ASP A 573 -7.10 -23.53 19.43
N PHE A 574 -7.64 -24.23 18.43
CA PHE A 574 -8.99 -24.04 17.92
C PHE A 574 -10.06 -24.71 18.81
N THR A 575 -9.67 -25.51 19.80
CA THR A 575 -10.59 -26.26 20.66
C THR A 575 -11.54 -25.32 21.40
N GLY A 576 -12.85 -25.61 21.33
CA GLY A 576 -13.90 -24.85 22.00
C GLY A 576 -15.10 -24.53 21.12
N THR A 577 -16.06 -23.84 21.70
CA THR A 577 -17.28 -23.38 21.01
C THR A 577 -17.07 -21.97 20.47
N TRP A 578 -17.45 -21.74 19.22
CA TRP A 578 -17.32 -20.49 18.50
C TRP A 578 -18.69 -20.00 18.05
N ASN A 579 -19.04 -18.77 18.42
CA ASN A 579 -20.24 -18.10 17.92
C ASN A 579 -19.89 -17.38 16.64
N LEU A 580 -20.40 -17.86 15.51
CA LEU A 580 -20.12 -17.37 14.17
C LEU A 580 -21.29 -16.53 13.63
N THR A 581 -20.97 -15.58 12.77
CA THR A 581 -21.90 -14.88 11.88
C THR A 581 -21.42 -15.10 10.46
N ILE A 582 -22.26 -15.71 9.62
CA ILE A 582 -21.96 -15.97 8.19
C ILE A 582 -22.70 -14.93 7.35
N SER A 583 -21.96 -14.20 6.50
CA SER A 583 -22.47 -13.09 5.70
C SER A 583 -22.69 -13.49 4.24
N PHE A 584 -23.93 -13.43 3.79
CA PHE A 584 -24.38 -13.63 2.41
C PHE A 584 -24.85 -12.28 1.83
N GLY A 585 -23.91 -11.46 1.38
CA GLY A 585 -24.22 -10.10 0.90
C GLY A 585 -24.89 -9.26 2.01
N PRO A 586 -26.12 -8.75 1.84
CA PRO A 586 -26.83 -7.96 2.85
C PRO A 586 -27.44 -8.79 3.99
N GLN A 587 -27.42 -10.13 3.92
CA GLN A 587 -28.01 -11.02 4.92
C GLN A 587 -26.91 -11.66 5.79
N SER A 588 -27.18 -11.82 7.09
CA SER A 588 -26.28 -12.50 8.03
C SER A 588 -27.01 -13.63 8.75
N LEU A 589 -26.38 -14.81 8.84
CA LEU A 589 -26.91 -15.98 9.51
C LEU A 589 -26.04 -16.32 10.74
N PRO A 590 -26.60 -16.35 11.96
CA PRO A 590 -25.87 -16.81 13.13
C PRO A 590 -25.64 -18.32 13.06
N ALA A 591 -24.45 -18.75 13.44
CA ALA A 591 -24.06 -20.15 13.49
C ALA A 591 -23.21 -20.43 14.73
N THR A 592 -23.16 -21.68 15.17
CA THR A 592 -22.31 -22.10 16.28
C THR A 592 -21.43 -23.25 15.82
N MET A 593 -20.12 -23.15 16.05
CA MET A 593 -19.17 -24.18 15.67
C MET A 593 -18.41 -24.69 16.89
N THR A 594 -18.47 -25.98 17.14
CA THR A 594 -17.75 -26.62 18.26
C THR A 594 -16.62 -27.44 17.70
N LEU A 595 -15.38 -27.14 18.09
CA LEU A 595 -14.17 -27.77 17.58
C LEU A 595 -13.41 -28.50 18.68
N ARG A 596 -12.77 -29.61 18.31
CA ARG A 596 -11.77 -30.34 19.08
C ARG A 596 -10.53 -30.52 18.21
N GLN A 597 -9.40 -29.97 18.66
CA GLN A 597 -8.13 -30.09 17.95
C GLN A 597 -7.26 -31.18 18.60
N GLU A 598 -6.74 -32.08 17.79
CA GLU A 598 -5.77 -33.11 18.18
C GLU A 598 -4.56 -33.03 17.24
N GLY A 599 -3.49 -32.37 17.70
CA GLY A 599 -2.32 -32.09 16.87
C GLY A 599 -2.65 -31.18 15.68
N THR A 600 -2.43 -31.68 14.46
CA THR A 600 -2.75 -30.98 13.20
C THR A 600 -4.16 -31.30 12.68
N ASN A 601 -4.93 -32.13 13.37
CA ASN A 601 -6.29 -32.49 12.97
C ASN A 601 -7.31 -31.71 13.79
N VAL A 602 -8.41 -31.31 13.16
CA VAL A 602 -9.55 -30.70 13.86
C VAL A 602 -10.82 -31.44 13.48
N SER A 603 -11.63 -31.78 14.48
CA SER A 603 -12.95 -32.39 14.30
C SER A 603 -13.98 -31.54 15.06
N GLY A 604 -15.26 -31.69 14.75
CA GLY A 604 -16.27 -30.85 15.38
C GLY A 604 -17.63 -30.87 14.70
N THR A 605 -18.48 -29.95 15.12
CA THR A 605 -19.82 -29.76 14.56
C THR A 605 -20.04 -28.29 14.22
N LEU A 606 -20.84 -28.05 13.18
CA LEU A 606 -21.32 -26.74 12.76
C LEU A 606 -22.85 -26.74 12.82
N SER A 607 -23.42 -25.86 13.63
CA SER A 607 -24.86 -25.67 13.75
C SER A 607 -25.28 -24.41 13.00
N LEU A 608 -26.10 -24.59 11.96
CA LEU A 608 -26.55 -23.54 11.04
C LEU A 608 -28.03 -23.26 11.25
N GLY A 609 -28.42 -22.63 12.37
CA GLY A 609 -29.80 -22.20 12.63
C GLY A 609 -30.89 -23.22 12.16
N PRO A 610 -31.83 -22.84 11.27
CA PRO A 610 -32.92 -23.71 10.82
C PRO A 610 -32.49 -24.91 9.95
N VAL A 611 -31.22 -25.00 9.57
CA VAL A 611 -30.65 -26.08 8.74
C VAL A 611 -30.17 -27.27 9.59
N GLY A 612 -30.03 -27.08 10.90
CA GLY A 612 -29.58 -28.13 11.83
C GLY A 612 -28.07 -28.19 12.03
N THR A 613 -27.62 -29.24 12.72
CA THR A 613 -26.21 -29.44 13.08
C THR A 613 -25.58 -30.48 12.16
N VAL A 614 -24.42 -30.16 11.60
CA VAL A 614 -23.64 -31.03 10.71
C VAL A 614 -22.26 -31.31 11.26
N GLU A 615 -21.73 -32.51 11.00
CA GLU A 615 -20.36 -32.88 11.40
C GLU A 615 -19.32 -32.32 10.43
N LEU A 616 -18.19 -31.90 11.00
CA LEU A 616 -17.00 -31.50 10.27
C LEU A 616 -16.13 -32.73 9.99
N SER A 617 -15.67 -32.83 8.76
CA SER A 617 -14.79 -33.87 8.24
C SER A 617 -13.54 -33.25 7.61
N ASN A 618 -12.49 -34.05 7.39
CA ASN A 618 -11.23 -33.64 6.76
C ASN A 618 -10.55 -32.40 7.39
N GLY A 619 -10.77 -32.16 8.69
CA GLY A 619 -10.27 -30.95 9.33
C GLY A 619 -8.77 -30.96 9.57
N ARG A 620 -8.08 -29.90 9.16
CA ARG A 620 -6.62 -29.72 9.33
C ARG A 620 -6.29 -28.34 9.89
N VAL A 621 -5.23 -28.27 10.70
CA VAL A 621 -4.68 -27.05 11.27
C VAL A 621 -3.23 -26.86 10.83
N THR A 622 -2.89 -25.65 10.41
CA THR A 622 -1.51 -25.25 10.09
C THR A 622 -1.26 -23.86 10.67
N GLY A 623 -0.44 -23.79 11.73
CA GLY A 623 -0.22 -22.55 12.48
C GLY A 623 -1.52 -22.06 13.14
N ASN A 624 -2.00 -20.89 12.75
CA ASN A 624 -3.28 -20.31 13.20
C ASN A 624 -4.38 -20.39 12.15
N ARG A 625 -4.26 -21.29 11.16
CA ARG A 625 -5.28 -21.53 10.13
C ARG A 625 -5.88 -22.92 10.29
N MET A 626 -7.19 -23.03 10.12
CA MET A 626 -7.92 -24.29 10.01
C MET A 626 -8.65 -24.41 8.67
N GLU A 627 -8.79 -25.63 8.18
CA GLU A 627 -9.64 -25.98 7.04
C GLU A 627 -10.46 -27.21 7.42
N ALA A 628 -11.73 -27.28 7.03
CA ALA A 628 -12.61 -28.43 7.30
C ALA A 628 -13.73 -28.49 6.25
N THR A 629 -14.34 -29.67 6.07
CA THR A 629 -15.48 -29.88 5.17
C THR A 629 -16.73 -30.28 5.93
N ALA A 630 -17.89 -29.74 5.54
CA ALA A 630 -19.19 -30.11 6.10
C ALA A 630 -20.15 -30.50 4.96
N ARG A 631 -20.98 -31.52 5.17
CA ARG A 631 -22.00 -31.90 4.19
C ARG A 631 -23.37 -31.53 4.72
N VAL A 632 -24.10 -30.70 3.97
CA VAL A 632 -25.38 -30.13 4.40
C VAL A 632 -26.47 -30.43 3.39
N ASP A 633 -27.61 -30.95 3.86
CA ASP A 633 -28.76 -31.24 3.00
C ASP A 633 -29.73 -30.05 2.98
N PHE A 634 -29.84 -29.40 1.81
CA PHE A 634 -30.79 -28.32 1.57
C PHE A 634 -31.93 -28.83 0.69
N GLY A 635 -33.13 -29.01 1.26
CA GLY A 635 -34.34 -29.36 0.49
C GLY A 635 -34.21 -30.66 -0.32
N GLY A 636 -33.53 -31.67 0.23
CA GLY A 636 -33.32 -32.98 -0.42
C GLY A 636 -32.10 -33.05 -1.36
N ARG A 637 -31.26 -32.01 -1.42
CA ARG A 637 -29.97 -32.03 -2.13
C ARG A 637 -28.79 -31.84 -1.17
N SER A 638 -27.84 -32.76 -1.24
CA SER A 638 -26.62 -32.73 -0.43
C SER A 638 -25.57 -31.82 -1.05
N VAL A 639 -25.12 -30.81 -0.31
CA VAL A 639 -24.12 -29.82 -0.71
C VAL A 639 -22.90 -29.92 0.22
N GLU A 640 -21.71 -30.02 -0.38
CA GLU A 640 -20.46 -29.96 0.37
C GLU A 640 -20.03 -28.49 0.57
N LEU A 641 -19.71 -28.14 1.81
CA LEU A 641 -19.20 -26.84 2.22
C LEU A 641 -17.74 -26.97 2.63
N GLN A 642 -16.89 -26.11 2.09
CA GLN A 642 -15.49 -25.98 2.50
C GLN A 642 -15.34 -24.78 3.42
N LEU A 643 -14.91 -25.03 4.66
CA LEU A 643 -14.62 -24.02 5.65
C LEU A 643 -13.12 -23.76 5.70
N SER A 644 -12.74 -22.49 5.71
CA SER A 644 -11.38 -22.06 5.97
C SER A 644 -11.38 -20.87 6.92
N GLY A 645 -10.70 -20.98 8.06
CA GLY A 645 -10.69 -19.97 9.11
C GLY A 645 -9.30 -19.69 9.66
N THR A 646 -9.07 -18.46 10.13
CA THR A 646 -7.84 -18.02 10.76
C THR A 646 -8.17 -17.51 12.17
N GLY A 647 -7.47 -18.05 13.16
CA GLY A 647 -7.62 -17.71 14.56
C GLY A 647 -6.68 -16.60 15.01
N ASN A 648 -7.18 -15.66 15.82
CA ASN A 648 -6.38 -14.64 16.49
C ASN A 648 -6.98 -14.30 17.87
N GLY A 649 -6.29 -14.68 18.95
CA GLY A 649 -6.84 -14.63 20.30
C GLY A 649 -8.18 -15.36 20.40
N ASN A 650 -9.24 -14.64 20.78
CA ASN A 650 -10.61 -15.18 20.89
C ASN A 650 -11.45 -14.99 19.62
N SER A 651 -10.84 -14.53 18.51
CA SER A 651 -11.51 -14.30 17.23
C SER A 651 -11.18 -15.39 16.20
N LEU A 652 -12.15 -15.68 15.35
CA LEU A 652 -12.02 -16.61 14.23
C LEU A 652 -12.71 -16.00 13.01
N GLU A 653 -11.93 -15.74 11.96
CA GLU A 653 -12.45 -15.18 10.70
C GLU A 653 -12.12 -16.08 9.52
N GLY A 654 -13.03 -16.19 8.57
CA GLY A 654 -12.87 -17.15 7.49
C GLY A 654 -13.90 -17.05 6.39
N THR A 655 -13.92 -18.08 5.56
CA THR A 655 -14.88 -18.25 4.46
C THR A 655 -15.50 -19.64 4.47
N VAL A 656 -16.79 -19.70 4.14
CA VAL A 656 -17.49 -20.93 3.76
C VAL A 656 -17.73 -20.90 2.25
N THR A 657 -17.19 -21.88 1.53
CA THR A 657 -17.33 -22.00 0.07
C THR A 657 -18.26 -23.15 -0.27
N SER A 658 -19.20 -22.90 -1.18
CA SER A 658 -20.10 -23.89 -1.79
C SER A 658 -20.00 -23.81 -3.32
N PRO A 659 -20.54 -24.77 -4.08
CA PRO A 659 -20.60 -24.68 -5.54
C PRO A 659 -21.35 -23.46 -6.08
N GLN A 660 -22.17 -22.79 -5.25
CA GLN A 660 -22.99 -21.63 -5.63
C GLN A 660 -22.34 -20.30 -5.25
N GLY A 661 -21.21 -20.31 -4.53
CA GLY A 661 -20.48 -19.11 -4.12
C GLY A 661 -19.79 -19.23 -2.77
N THR A 662 -19.02 -18.19 -2.42
CA THR A 662 -18.26 -18.08 -1.17
C THR A 662 -18.87 -16.99 -0.28
N ALA A 663 -19.06 -17.30 1.00
CA ALA A 663 -19.51 -16.38 2.04
C ALA A 663 -18.43 -16.19 3.11
N ALA A 664 -18.27 -14.97 3.63
CA ALA A 664 -17.37 -14.72 4.74
C ALA A 664 -18.06 -15.09 6.08
N PHE A 665 -17.29 -15.53 7.06
CA PHE A 665 -17.75 -15.68 8.43
C PHE A 665 -16.78 -15.04 9.41
N SER A 666 -17.33 -14.49 10.50
CA SER A 666 -16.57 -13.98 11.64
C SER A 666 -17.17 -14.54 12.92
N GLY A 667 -16.35 -14.90 13.88
CA GLY A 667 -16.85 -15.41 15.15
C GLY A 667 -15.92 -15.23 16.32
N THR A 668 -16.48 -15.44 17.50
CA THR A 668 -15.78 -15.27 18.77
C THR A 668 -16.02 -16.46 19.69
N ARG A 669 -15.01 -16.84 20.46
CA ARG A 669 -15.17 -17.79 21.56
C ARG A 669 -15.91 -17.10 22.73
N PRO A 670 -16.96 -17.68 23.32
CA PRO A 670 -17.51 -17.21 24.58
C PRO A 670 -16.40 -17.21 25.64
N GLN A 671 -16.31 -16.15 26.45
CA GLN A 671 -15.38 -16.10 27.58
C GLN A 671 -15.74 -17.11 28.66
#